data_AF-A0A3N5A736-F1
#
_entry.id   AF-A0A3N5A736-F1
#
_cell.length_a   1.000
_cell.length_b   1.000
_cell.length_c   1.000
_cell.angle_alpha   90.00
_cell.angle_beta   90.00
_cell.angle_gamma   90.00
#
_symmetry.space_group_name_H-M   'P 1'
#
loop_
_entity.id
_entity.type
_entity.pdbx_description
1 polymer ?
#
loop_
_entity_poly.entity_id
_entity_poly.type
_entity_poly.pdbx_seq_one_letter_code
_entity_poly.pdbx_strand_id
1 'polypeptide(L)'
;MPVSRRRFLLAAVVPMLTLGASGVLSVASGQQTAAEATQGKDPAALLPASTTSGTVVQIVAHPDDDLFFMNPDLSRSLLAGLTVTTAYLTSGEADGRNEANGGQAKDPKQPADRARYAEARQNGIRSAYAQMATGDRTSAWKRTVIPTAGGGQAELDVLVARPQVNLVWLQLREARNPAAENPDSLRGLWNGEIPALGSQLTTGTPVKQPFSYTKDQLVQSISGILERYRPTTIRMQDPTPNRYPDTGKYTDHQDHMYGARFVQAATAAYAERVADRPRFSVQNYLGYHNGSLPHALDPQTAETKTGFLRTYAWQDHADYCGSPDGCGDRKVAGSPTGRNWAQSLRYARADNSSWLTEGTPGRLWAFAALDGRMAVWNRDRSGTWSGPALLPGPGIDSGATTARLPDGRVAVLATRTVIGTRAADYRREVVYAVQSTPDGPFGPWQSLGTPEPGDEPGTSAISAPAAAVDRAGRLTVYVRDTGRTLRARVQQPSGAFTDWQKLGGEDLQSDPVALVDSAGRRHVYATTTKSVLAWTQPAPDAPLAGPYPTGLPATTVPLTAAREGAGVRLYFRRPDSGVVRSALVTAGPGAPQVSSVSESGGRAGYGAVAAAGRLLTGRAETGTVSTTTLGGPPAWTESRMLFTGAPSAALDATGTPTTAALGLDAHLHTATPHPTTPTWHPAVAPAPAT
;
A
#
# COMPACT_ATOMS: atom_id res chain seq x y z
N MET A 1 -8.19 27.90 -45.02
CA MET A 1 -9.09 27.86 -46.19
C MET A 1 -8.74 26.66 -47.05
N PRO A 2 -9.74 26.03 -47.70
CA PRO A 2 -9.83 24.58 -47.91
C PRO A 2 -9.40 24.20 -49.35
N VAL A 3 -9.31 22.93 -49.78
CA VAL A 3 -10.45 22.13 -50.26
C VAL A 3 -9.94 20.75 -50.78
N SER A 4 -10.48 19.67 -50.19
CA SER A 4 -10.96 18.42 -50.83
C SER A 4 -9.97 17.43 -51.49
N ARG A 5 -10.30 16.15 -51.77
CA ARG A 5 -11.54 15.36 -51.66
C ARG A 5 -11.17 13.86 -51.77
N ARG A 6 -12.06 13.06 -51.18
CA ARG A 6 -12.25 11.60 -51.19
C ARG A 6 -12.13 10.87 -52.55
N ARG A 7 -11.79 9.58 -52.48
CA ARG A 7 -12.41 8.41 -53.19
C ARG A 7 -12.38 7.21 -52.20
N PHE A 8 -13.47 6.56 -51.76
CA PHE A 8 -14.33 5.54 -52.42
C PHE A 8 -13.48 4.39 -53.03
N LEU A 9 -13.68 3.07 -52.83
CA LEU A 9 -14.81 2.21 -52.45
C LEU A 9 -14.30 0.84 -51.94
N LEU A 10 -15.04 0.28 -50.97
CA LEU A 10 -15.55 -1.10 -50.90
C LEU A 10 -15.16 -2.09 -52.03
N ALA A 11 -14.68 -3.27 -51.64
CA ALA A 11 -14.88 -4.51 -52.40
C ALA A 11 -15.05 -5.71 -51.45
N ALA A 12 -15.99 -6.56 -51.82
CA ALA A 12 -16.59 -7.64 -51.06
C ALA A 12 -15.78 -8.95 -51.07
N VAL A 13 -16.11 -9.80 -50.11
CA VAL A 13 -15.58 -11.12 -49.77
C VAL A 13 -16.23 -12.22 -50.62
N VAL A 14 -15.44 -13.21 -51.07
CA VAL A 14 -15.87 -14.60 -51.32
C VAL A 14 -14.72 -15.55 -50.89
N PRO A 15 -14.97 -16.69 -50.22
CA PRO A 15 -13.95 -17.48 -49.55
C PRO A 15 -13.41 -18.63 -50.43
N MET A 16 -12.13 -18.97 -50.25
CA MET A 16 -11.59 -20.29 -50.62
C MET A 16 -10.92 -20.93 -49.39
N LEU A 17 -11.38 -22.14 -49.09
CA LEU A 17 -10.78 -23.07 -48.15
C LEU A 17 -9.47 -23.64 -48.72
N THR A 18 -8.37 -23.48 -48.00
CA THR A 18 -7.26 -24.45 -48.00
C THR A 18 -6.68 -24.57 -46.58
N LEU A 19 -6.58 -25.82 -46.14
CA LEU A 19 -6.00 -26.25 -44.86
C LEU A 19 -4.47 -26.06 -44.86
N GLY A 20 -3.92 -25.50 -43.79
CA GLY A 20 -2.49 -25.45 -43.52
C GLY A 20 -2.21 -24.89 -42.12
N ALA A 21 -1.77 -25.76 -41.21
CA ALA A 21 -1.64 -25.49 -39.78
C ALA A 21 -0.53 -24.48 -39.42
N SER A 22 -0.80 -23.58 -38.48
CA SER A 22 0.02 -23.23 -37.28
C SER A 22 -0.23 -21.78 -36.82
N GLY A 23 -0.62 -21.61 -35.55
CA GLY A 23 -0.57 -20.31 -34.84
C GLY A 23 -1.92 -19.72 -34.44
N VAL A 24 -2.62 -20.32 -33.47
CA VAL A 24 -3.84 -19.73 -32.88
C VAL A 24 -3.47 -18.92 -31.64
N LEU A 25 -3.73 -17.60 -31.72
CA LEU A 25 -3.93 -16.73 -30.56
C LEU A 25 -5.12 -17.26 -29.75
N SER A 26 -4.89 -17.69 -28.52
CA SER A 26 -5.96 -18.03 -27.57
C SER A 26 -6.52 -16.75 -26.94
N VAL A 27 -7.56 -16.21 -27.56
CA VAL A 27 -8.54 -15.37 -26.85
C VAL A 27 -9.37 -16.32 -26.00
N ALA A 28 -9.07 -16.40 -24.70
CA ALA A 28 -9.82 -17.22 -23.76
C ALA A 28 -11.18 -16.58 -23.48
N SER A 29 -12.21 -17.02 -24.20
CA SER A 29 -13.59 -16.94 -23.73
C SER A 29 -13.74 -17.94 -22.58
N GLY A 30 -13.98 -17.42 -21.37
CA GLY A 30 -14.22 -18.23 -20.19
C GLY A 30 -15.49 -19.06 -20.34
N GLN A 31 -15.34 -20.36 -20.56
CA GLN A 31 -16.42 -21.31 -20.30
C GLN A 31 -16.43 -21.59 -18.80
N GLN A 32 -17.42 -21.01 -18.12
CA GLN A 32 -17.82 -21.40 -16.77
C GLN A 32 -18.12 -22.90 -16.77
N THR A 33 -17.44 -23.65 -15.89
CA THR A 33 -17.81 -25.04 -15.66
C THR A 33 -19.11 -25.09 -14.87
N ALA A 34 -20.00 -26.03 -15.21
CA ALA A 34 -21.36 -26.15 -14.67
C ALA A 34 -21.45 -26.40 -13.14
N ALA A 35 -20.33 -26.37 -12.41
CA ALA A 35 -20.28 -26.46 -10.95
C ALA A 35 -20.48 -25.10 -10.23
N GLU A 36 -20.46 -23.97 -10.95
CA GLU A 36 -20.65 -22.62 -10.38
C GLU A 36 -22.12 -22.13 -10.39
N ALA A 37 -23.05 -22.88 -10.99
CA ALA A 37 -24.41 -22.40 -11.28
C ALA A 37 -25.43 -22.52 -10.12
N THR A 38 -25.02 -22.82 -8.88
CA THR A 38 -25.95 -22.98 -7.74
C THR A 38 -25.54 -22.27 -6.44
N GLN A 39 -24.73 -21.21 -6.51
CA GLN A 39 -24.72 -20.23 -5.41
C GLN A 39 -25.84 -19.21 -5.64
N GLY A 40 -26.91 -19.34 -4.85
CA GLY A 40 -27.96 -18.32 -4.79
C GLY A 40 -27.37 -16.95 -4.45
N LYS A 41 -28.08 -15.88 -4.83
CA LYS A 41 -27.77 -14.50 -4.43
C LYS A 41 -27.89 -14.39 -2.90
N ASP A 42 -26.84 -14.74 -2.18
CA ASP A 42 -26.73 -14.40 -0.77
C ASP A 42 -26.48 -12.89 -0.65
N PRO A 43 -27.24 -12.16 0.19
CA PRO A 43 -26.85 -10.81 0.59
C PRO A 43 -25.46 -10.91 1.21
N ALA A 44 -24.53 -10.04 0.77
CA ALA A 44 -23.11 -10.02 1.15
C ALA A 44 -22.88 -10.64 2.53
N ALA A 45 -22.49 -11.92 2.57
CA ALA A 45 -22.39 -12.65 3.81
C ALA A 45 -21.42 -11.89 4.72
N LEU A 46 -21.90 -11.49 5.90
CA LEU A 46 -21.07 -10.81 6.89
C LEU A 46 -19.82 -11.64 7.11
N LEU A 47 -18.63 -11.04 6.92
CA LEU A 47 -17.41 -11.71 7.32
C LEU A 47 -17.45 -11.93 8.84
N PRO A 48 -16.87 -13.03 9.36
CA PRO A 48 -16.69 -13.17 10.79
C PRO A 48 -15.98 -11.94 11.37
N ALA A 49 -16.40 -11.51 12.56
CA ALA A 49 -15.78 -10.39 13.24
C ALA A 49 -14.26 -10.60 13.39
N SER A 50 -13.50 -9.50 13.30
CA SER A 50 -12.06 -9.53 13.55
C SER A 50 -11.77 -10.08 14.94
N THR A 51 -10.74 -10.91 15.07
CA THR A 51 -10.25 -11.38 16.38
C THR A 51 -9.47 -10.32 17.15
N THR A 52 -9.17 -9.18 16.52
CA THR A 52 -8.53 -8.01 17.14
C THR A 52 -9.46 -6.80 17.13
N SER A 53 -9.38 -6.00 18.19
CA SER A 53 -10.08 -4.72 18.34
C SER A 53 -9.15 -3.57 17.96
N GLY A 54 -9.40 -2.90 16.84
CA GLY A 54 -8.62 -1.74 16.38
C GLY A 54 -9.51 -0.65 15.79
N THR A 55 -8.98 0.58 15.78
CA THR A 55 -9.64 1.75 15.19
C THR A 55 -8.83 2.23 13.99
N VAL A 56 -9.49 2.29 12.83
CA VAL A 56 -8.88 2.74 11.58
C VAL A 56 -9.35 4.16 11.27
N VAL A 57 -8.39 5.07 11.08
CA VAL A 57 -8.65 6.39 10.48
C VAL A 57 -7.99 6.44 9.11
N GLN A 58 -8.76 6.76 8.07
CA GLN A 58 -8.28 6.94 6.71
C GLN A 58 -8.35 8.43 6.39
N ILE A 59 -7.29 9.01 5.85
CA ILE A 59 -7.29 10.41 5.42
C ILE A 59 -6.85 10.46 3.96
N VAL A 60 -7.75 10.95 3.11
CA VAL A 60 -7.56 10.99 1.65
C VAL A 60 -7.89 12.38 1.10
N ALA A 61 -7.35 12.68 -0.08
CA ALA A 61 -7.52 13.98 -0.70
C ALA A 61 -8.96 14.21 -1.18
N HIS A 62 -9.53 13.28 -1.95
CA HIS A 62 -10.84 13.43 -2.58
C HIS A 62 -11.81 12.31 -2.19
N PRO A 63 -13.14 12.57 -2.26
CA PRO A 63 -14.14 11.50 -2.38
C PRO A 63 -13.68 10.51 -3.46
N ASP A 64 -13.78 9.19 -3.22
CA ASP A 64 -13.42 8.04 -4.08
C ASP A 64 -11.99 7.49 -4.01
N ASP A 65 -11.04 8.26 -3.48
CA ASP A 65 -9.64 7.83 -3.39
C ASP A 65 -9.48 6.54 -2.57
N ASP A 66 -10.25 6.42 -1.49
CA ASP A 66 -10.30 5.25 -0.64
C ASP A 66 -11.00 4.05 -1.32
N LEU A 67 -12.02 4.32 -2.14
CA LEU A 67 -12.68 3.30 -2.96
C LEU A 67 -11.73 2.75 -4.04
N PHE A 68 -10.93 3.59 -4.67
CA PHE A 68 -9.99 3.18 -5.73
C PHE A 68 -8.68 2.62 -5.19
N PHE A 69 -8.11 3.17 -4.13
CA PHE A 69 -6.72 2.88 -3.74
C PHE A 69 -6.58 2.15 -2.40
N MET A 70 -7.62 2.15 -1.56
CA MET A 70 -7.60 1.46 -0.25
C MET A 70 -8.50 0.22 -0.18
N ASN A 71 -9.40 0.00 -1.15
CA ASN A 71 -10.13 -1.26 -1.26
C ASN A 71 -9.28 -2.37 -1.91
N PRO A 72 -9.28 -3.60 -1.36
CA PRO A 72 -10.30 -4.13 -0.44
C PRO A 72 -10.10 -3.88 1.07
N ASP A 73 -8.95 -3.37 1.55
CA ASP A 73 -8.74 -3.20 3.00
C ASP A 73 -9.84 -2.37 3.70
N LEU A 74 -10.40 -1.37 3.03
CA LEU A 74 -11.55 -0.61 3.52
C LEU A 74 -12.77 -1.51 3.73
N SER A 75 -13.29 -2.14 2.67
CA SER A 75 -14.47 -3.02 2.76
C SER A 75 -14.26 -4.17 3.74
N ARG A 76 -13.05 -4.76 3.82
CA ARG A 76 -12.73 -5.81 4.80
C ARG A 76 -12.78 -5.31 6.25
N SER A 77 -12.33 -4.08 6.51
CA SER A 77 -12.40 -3.49 7.86
C SER A 77 -13.85 -3.24 8.28
N LEU A 78 -14.69 -2.76 7.35
CA LEU A 78 -16.13 -2.53 7.58
C LEU A 78 -16.87 -3.85 7.84
N LEU A 79 -16.66 -4.86 7.00
CA LEU A 79 -17.32 -6.17 7.12
C LEU A 79 -16.89 -6.93 8.37
N ALA A 80 -15.62 -6.79 8.79
CA ALA A 80 -15.12 -7.38 10.04
C ALA A 80 -15.58 -6.63 11.31
N GLY A 81 -16.35 -5.54 11.16
CA GLY A 81 -16.95 -4.79 12.26
C GLY A 81 -16.01 -3.81 12.97
N LEU A 82 -14.88 -3.44 12.37
CA LEU A 82 -13.95 -2.46 12.97
C LEU A 82 -14.54 -1.04 12.96
N THR A 83 -14.06 -0.21 13.89
CA THR A 83 -14.33 1.23 13.84
C THR A 83 -13.52 1.84 12.70
N VAL A 84 -14.21 2.48 11.76
CA VAL A 84 -13.60 3.12 10.59
C VAL A 84 -14.10 4.55 10.47
N THR A 85 -13.15 5.48 10.44
CA THR A 85 -13.43 6.88 10.09
C THR A 85 -12.64 7.26 8.84
N THR A 86 -13.31 7.84 7.85
CA THR A 86 -12.63 8.35 6.66
C THR A 86 -12.80 9.86 6.59
N ALA A 87 -11.68 10.58 6.56
CA ALA A 87 -11.62 12.02 6.44
C ALA A 87 -11.18 12.42 5.03
N TYR A 88 -11.99 13.24 4.37
CA TYR A 88 -11.72 13.80 3.05
C TYR A 88 -11.23 15.24 3.20
N LEU A 89 -10.03 15.52 2.72
CA LEU A 89 -9.40 16.84 2.84
C LEU A 89 -10.10 17.87 1.95
N THR A 90 -10.39 17.51 0.70
CA THR A 90 -11.01 18.39 -0.28
C THR A 90 -12.46 17.97 -0.59
N SER A 91 -13.24 18.90 -1.14
CA SER A 91 -14.59 18.61 -1.64
C SER A 91 -14.57 17.85 -2.97
N GLY A 92 -13.41 17.77 -3.64
CA GLY A 92 -13.24 17.03 -4.87
C GLY A 92 -14.12 17.57 -6.02
N GLU A 93 -14.22 18.89 -6.11
CA GLU A 93 -15.15 19.56 -6.99
C GLU A 93 -14.69 19.66 -8.46
N ALA A 94 -13.43 19.31 -8.77
CA ALA A 94 -12.83 19.31 -10.09
C ALA A 94 -13.28 20.50 -10.99
N ASP A 95 -13.77 20.20 -12.20
CA ASP A 95 -14.33 21.18 -13.13
C ASP A 95 -15.79 21.59 -12.83
N GLY A 96 -16.44 20.97 -11.83
CA GLY A 96 -17.82 21.22 -11.42
C GLY A 96 -18.92 20.59 -12.30
N ARG A 97 -18.63 19.68 -13.24
CA ARG A 97 -19.67 19.07 -14.09
C ARG A 97 -19.97 17.63 -13.69
N ASN A 98 -21.21 17.34 -13.26
CA ASN A 98 -21.63 15.97 -12.97
C ASN A 98 -22.17 15.27 -14.23
N GLU A 99 -21.28 14.85 -15.13
CA GLU A 99 -21.66 14.23 -16.40
C GLU A 99 -20.80 13.01 -16.72
N ALA A 100 -21.44 11.92 -17.15
CA ALA A 100 -20.76 10.75 -17.66
C ALA A 100 -20.27 10.97 -19.09
N ASN A 101 -19.00 10.63 -19.32
CA ASN A 101 -18.38 10.60 -20.64
C ASN A 101 -17.78 9.21 -20.88
N GLY A 102 -18.08 8.56 -22.00
CA GLY A 102 -17.54 7.24 -22.32
C GLY A 102 -18.49 6.36 -23.13
N GLY A 103 -18.15 5.08 -23.25
CA GLY A 103 -18.89 4.10 -24.05
C GLY A 103 -20.20 3.65 -23.40
N GLN A 104 -20.16 3.15 -22.17
CA GLN A 104 -21.31 2.52 -21.49
C GLN A 104 -22.36 3.53 -21.00
N ALA A 105 -21.98 4.80 -20.81
CA ALA A 105 -22.87 5.88 -20.40
C ALA A 105 -22.37 7.21 -20.99
N LYS A 106 -23.32 8.04 -21.44
CA LYS A 106 -23.05 9.38 -21.97
C LYS A 106 -24.16 10.33 -21.55
N ASP A 107 -23.80 11.35 -20.79
CA ASP A 107 -24.73 12.38 -20.36
C ASP A 107 -24.64 13.62 -21.28
N PRO A 108 -25.71 14.43 -21.37
CA PRO A 108 -25.62 15.73 -22.01
C PRO A 108 -24.69 16.65 -21.21
N LYS A 109 -24.05 17.60 -21.90
CA LYS A 109 -23.15 18.57 -21.27
C LYS A 109 -23.93 19.39 -20.22
N GLN A 110 -23.46 19.39 -18.99
CA GLN A 110 -24.04 20.14 -17.87
C GLN A 110 -23.28 21.43 -17.59
N PRO A 111 -23.90 22.51 -17.10
CA PRO A 111 -23.17 23.67 -16.61
C PRO A 111 -22.22 23.29 -15.46
N ALA A 112 -21.12 24.03 -15.31
CA ALA A 112 -20.20 23.80 -14.20
C ALA A 112 -20.77 24.40 -12.91
N ASP A 113 -20.99 23.56 -11.90
CA ASP A 113 -21.36 23.93 -10.54
C ASP A 113 -20.59 23.02 -9.56
N ARG A 114 -19.56 23.61 -8.95
CA ARG A 114 -18.66 22.90 -8.03
C ARG A 114 -19.33 22.46 -6.74
N ALA A 115 -20.28 23.25 -6.22
CA ALA A 115 -20.95 22.93 -4.98
C ALA A 115 -21.90 21.75 -5.16
N ARG A 116 -22.66 21.75 -6.26
CA ARG A 116 -23.58 20.65 -6.60
C ARG A 116 -22.85 19.37 -6.97
N TYR A 117 -21.80 19.47 -7.79
CA TYR A 117 -21.01 18.30 -8.16
C TYR A 117 -20.36 17.66 -6.93
N ALA A 118 -19.78 18.45 -6.03
CA ALA A 118 -19.22 17.93 -4.78
C ALA A 118 -20.30 17.29 -3.88
N GLU A 119 -21.50 17.86 -3.76
CA GLU A 119 -22.62 17.22 -3.01
C GLU A 119 -22.95 15.85 -3.61
N ALA A 120 -23.04 15.75 -4.95
CA ALA A 120 -23.33 14.49 -5.62
C ALA A 120 -22.27 13.41 -5.31
N ARG A 121 -20.98 13.76 -5.31
CA ARG A 121 -19.89 12.84 -4.93
C ARG A 121 -20.01 12.38 -3.48
N GLN A 122 -20.29 13.29 -2.54
CA GLN A 122 -20.51 12.93 -1.13
C GLN A 122 -21.70 11.98 -0.97
N ASN A 123 -22.79 12.19 -1.72
CA ASN A 123 -23.94 11.28 -1.74
C ASN A 123 -23.55 9.88 -2.24
N GLY A 124 -22.73 9.81 -3.28
CA GLY A 124 -22.19 8.56 -3.81
C GLY A 124 -21.35 7.81 -2.77
N ILE A 125 -20.49 8.52 -2.02
CA ILE A 125 -19.66 7.90 -0.98
C ILE A 125 -20.52 7.37 0.16
N ARG A 126 -21.47 8.16 0.67
CA ARG A 126 -22.41 7.70 1.70
C ARG A 126 -23.10 6.39 1.29
N SER A 127 -23.43 6.27 0.02
CA SER A 127 -24.12 5.10 -0.54
C SER A 127 -23.20 3.89 -0.72
N ALA A 128 -21.98 4.11 -1.22
CA ALA A 128 -20.97 3.05 -1.34
C ALA A 128 -20.54 2.52 0.03
N TYR A 129 -20.36 3.40 1.03
CA TYR A 129 -20.05 3.00 2.40
C TYR A 129 -21.20 2.24 3.06
N ALA A 130 -22.44 2.71 2.90
CA ALA A 130 -23.62 2.00 3.37
C ALA A 130 -23.69 0.60 2.76
N GLN A 131 -23.49 0.47 1.45
CA GLN A 131 -23.45 -0.83 0.78
C GLN A 131 -22.33 -1.74 1.32
N MET A 132 -21.11 -1.22 1.50
CA MET A 132 -20.00 -2.00 2.04
C MET A 132 -20.26 -2.47 3.48
N ALA A 133 -20.89 -1.64 4.32
CA ALA A 133 -21.03 -1.89 5.75
C ALA A 133 -22.31 -2.66 6.14
N THR A 134 -23.38 -2.57 5.33
CA THR A 134 -24.69 -3.15 5.65
C THR A 134 -25.27 -4.02 4.54
N GLY A 135 -24.68 -3.99 3.34
CA GLY A 135 -25.27 -4.58 2.13
C GLY A 135 -26.39 -3.72 1.52
N ASP A 136 -26.79 -2.62 2.17
CA ASP A 136 -27.86 -1.74 1.73
C ASP A 136 -27.36 -0.30 1.58
N ARG A 137 -27.21 0.13 0.32
CA ARG A 137 -26.77 1.49 -0.05
C ARG A 137 -27.67 2.61 0.46
N THR A 138 -28.91 2.31 0.86
CA THR A 138 -29.91 3.30 1.32
C THR A 138 -29.87 3.53 2.82
N SER A 139 -28.97 2.84 3.55
CA SER A 139 -28.82 3.00 4.99
C SER A 139 -28.60 4.47 5.38
N ALA A 140 -29.39 4.94 6.34
CA ALA A 140 -29.44 6.35 6.70
C ALA A 140 -28.16 6.85 7.39
N TRP A 141 -27.84 8.13 7.17
CA TRP A 141 -26.72 8.82 7.79
C TRP A 141 -27.22 9.98 8.66
N LYS A 142 -26.64 10.13 9.85
CA LYS A 142 -26.80 11.33 10.67
C LYS A 142 -25.70 12.33 10.31
N ARG A 143 -26.07 13.42 9.63
CA ARG A 143 -25.17 14.50 9.20
C ARG A 143 -25.15 15.62 10.23
N THR A 144 -23.98 16.06 10.67
CA THR A 144 -23.78 17.10 11.69
C THR A 144 -22.58 17.99 11.37
N VAL A 145 -22.41 19.10 12.10
CA VAL A 145 -21.21 19.95 12.03
C VAL A 145 -20.36 19.70 13.27
N ILE A 146 -19.04 19.58 13.09
CA ILE A 146 -18.07 19.57 14.17
C ILE A 146 -17.06 20.71 13.99
N PRO A 147 -16.57 21.36 15.07
CA PRO A 147 -15.44 22.26 14.99
C PRO A 147 -14.15 21.48 14.71
N THR A 148 -13.21 22.10 14.00
CA THR A 148 -11.85 21.55 13.84
C THR A 148 -10.88 22.24 14.80
N ALA A 149 -9.82 21.53 15.18
CA ALA A 149 -8.79 22.08 16.06
C ALA A 149 -8.03 23.27 15.44
N GLY A 150 -8.02 23.39 14.10
CA GLY A 150 -7.45 24.55 13.39
C GLY A 150 -8.36 25.77 13.30
N GLY A 151 -9.55 25.75 13.92
CA GLY A 151 -10.45 26.90 14.01
C GLY A 151 -11.51 27.00 12.91
N GLY A 152 -11.68 25.97 12.08
CA GLY A 152 -12.72 25.88 11.06
C GLY A 152 -13.82 24.89 11.44
N GLN A 153 -14.52 24.37 10.43
CA GLN A 153 -15.59 23.39 10.61
C GLN A 153 -15.39 22.19 9.68
N ALA A 154 -16.00 21.06 10.04
CA ALA A 154 -16.13 19.90 9.18
C ALA A 154 -17.56 19.36 9.28
N GLU A 155 -18.02 18.73 8.20
CA GLU A 155 -19.23 17.90 8.26
C GLU A 155 -18.85 16.51 8.77
N LEU A 156 -19.66 15.97 9.69
CA LEU A 156 -19.54 14.62 10.22
C LEU A 156 -20.81 13.83 9.89
N ASP A 157 -20.63 12.74 9.17
CA ASP A 157 -21.67 11.77 8.88
C ASP A 157 -21.43 10.48 9.65
N VAL A 158 -22.43 10.06 10.43
CA VAL A 158 -22.41 8.80 11.17
C VAL A 158 -23.45 7.85 10.58
N LEU A 159 -23.04 6.65 10.17
CA LEU A 159 -23.94 5.65 9.62
C LEU A 159 -24.87 5.11 10.72
N VAL A 160 -26.18 5.33 10.59
CA VAL A 160 -27.13 5.03 11.67
C VAL A 160 -27.17 3.54 12.01
N ALA A 161 -27.14 2.67 10.99
CA ALA A 161 -27.16 1.22 11.17
C ALA A 161 -25.83 0.65 11.71
N ARG A 162 -24.73 1.40 11.58
CA ARG A 162 -23.37 1.02 11.99
C ARG A 162 -22.60 2.26 12.50
N PRO A 163 -22.90 2.75 13.73
CA PRO A 163 -22.32 4.01 14.23
C PRO A 163 -20.79 4.02 14.37
N GLN A 164 -20.14 2.86 14.26
CA GLN A 164 -18.70 2.72 14.16
C GLN A 164 -18.11 3.19 12.80
N VAL A 165 -18.96 3.51 11.81
CA VAL A 165 -18.58 3.99 10.49
C VAL A 165 -18.88 5.48 10.36
N ASN A 166 -17.84 6.27 10.15
CA ASN A 166 -17.89 7.73 10.16
C ASN A 166 -17.23 8.32 8.91
N LEU A 167 -17.79 9.40 8.36
CA LEU A 167 -17.19 10.20 7.30
C LEU A 167 -17.00 11.63 7.81
N VAL A 168 -15.83 12.21 7.55
CA VAL A 168 -15.49 13.59 7.95
C VAL A 168 -15.10 14.38 6.71
N TRP A 169 -15.80 15.49 6.45
CA TRP A 169 -15.55 16.33 5.28
C TRP A 169 -14.93 17.66 5.72
N LEU A 170 -13.63 17.86 5.44
CA LEU A 170 -12.96 19.15 5.70
C LEU A 170 -13.30 20.21 4.63
N GLN A 171 -13.84 19.78 3.49
CA GLN A 171 -14.39 20.64 2.44
C GLN A 171 -13.41 21.70 1.92
N LEU A 172 -12.13 21.38 1.73
CA LEU A 172 -11.17 22.31 1.11
C LEU A 172 -11.26 22.29 -0.42
N ARG A 173 -10.77 23.36 -1.05
CA ARG A 173 -10.68 23.43 -2.51
C ARG A 173 -9.67 22.42 -3.05
N GLU A 174 -10.08 21.69 -4.08
CA GLU A 174 -9.21 20.85 -4.90
C GLU A 174 -8.30 21.72 -5.78
N ALA A 175 -7.16 21.18 -6.20
CA ALA A 175 -6.33 21.76 -7.24
C ALA A 175 -7.04 21.86 -8.61
N ARG A 176 -8.13 21.10 -8.82
CA ARG A 176 -8.96 21.04 -10.05
C ARG A 176 -8.25 20.48 -11.28
N ASN A 177 -6.98 20.13 -11.15
CA ASN A 177 -6.20 19.49 -12.18
C ASN A 177 -5.18 18.54 -11.53
N PRO A 178 -4.95 17.33 -12.08
CA PRO A 178 -3.99 16.40 -11.50
C PRO A 178 -2.55 16.89 -11.45
N ALA A 179 -2.11 17.70 -12.42
CA ALA A 179 -0.70 18.06 -12.58
C ALA A 179 -0.44 19.54 -12.89
N ALA A 180 -1.40 20.26 -13.47
CA ALA A 180 -1.23 21.68 -13.76
C ALA A 180 -1.15 22.49 -12.47
N GLU A 181 -0.32 23.52 -12.46
CA GLU A 181 -0.17 24.37 -11.29
C GLU A 181 -1.46 25.15 -11.03
N ASN A 182 -1.90 25.10 -9.78
CA ASN A 182 -2.96 25.94 -9.25
C ASN A 182 -2.58 26.29 -7.81
N PRO A 183 -2.27 27.56 -7.49
CA PRO A 183 -1.85 27.96 -6.14
C PRO A 183 -2.98 27.80 -5.11
N ASP A 184 -4.25 27.88 -5.51
CA ASP A 184 -5.41 27.60 -4.66
C ASP A 184 -5.62 26.09 -4.49
N SER A 185 -4.67 25.41 -3.83
CA SER A 185 -4.64 23.96 -3.64
C SER A 185 -3.86 23.53 -2.39
N LEU A 186 -3.89 22.23 -2.06
CA LEU A 186 -3.03 21.67 -1.02
C LEU A 186 -1.54 21.83 -1.36
N ARG A 187 -1.18 21.75 -2.64
CA ARG A 187 0.20 22.02 -3.11
C ARG A 187 0.60 23.46 -2.79
N GLY A 188 -0.21 24.43 -3.22
CA GLY A 188 0.11 25.84 -3.02
C GLY A 188 0.20 26.20 -1.54
N LEU A 189 -0.69 25.65 -0.69
CA LEU A 189 -0.62 25.83 0.76
C LEU A 189 0.64 25.20 1.37
N TRP A 190 1.00 23.98 0.96
CA TRP A 190 2.20 23.30 1.46
C TRP A 190 3.49 24.07 1.12
N ASN A 191 3.55 24.61 -0.09
CA ASN A 191 4.67 25.36 -0.64
C ASN A 191 4.75 26.81 -0.16
N GLY A 192 3.69 27.34 0.47
CA GLY A 192 3.59 28.74 0.88
C GLY A 192 3.31 29.70 -0.28
N GLU A 193 2.77 29.20 -1.40
CA GLU A 193 2.32 30.02 -2.53
C GLU A 193 1.05 30.80 -2.18
N ILE A 194 0.25 30.27 -1.23
CA ILE A 194 -0.89 30.94 -0.62
C ILE A 194 -0.76 30.89 0.91
N PRO A 195 -1.24 31.93 1.63
CA PRO A 195 -1.16 31.96 3.10
C PRO A 195 -2.22 31.06 3.76
N ALA A 196 -3.37 30.84 3.10
CA ALA A 196 -4.45 30.01 3.59
C ALA A 196 -5.29 29.44 2.44
N LEU A 197 -5.76 28.21 2.58
CA LEU A 197 -6.64 27.53 1.62
C LEU A 197 -8.09 27.61 2.09
N GLY A 198 -8.97 28.15 1.25
CA GLY A 198 -10.39 28.31 1.56
C GLY A 198 -11.22 27.05 1.33
N SER A 199 -12.36 26.97 2.01
CA SER A 199 -13.35 25.91 1.84
C SER A 199 -14.08 26.00 0.48
N GLN A 200 -14.53 24.84 -0.01
CA GLN A 200 -15.50 24.64 -1.09
C GLN A 200 -16.72 23.93 -0.50
N LEU A 201 -17.66 24.69 0.06
CA LEU A 201 -18.87 24.11 0.64
C LEU A 201 -19.74 23.48 -0.46
N THR A 202 -20.37 22.35 -0.13
CA THR A 202 -21.37 21.70 -0.99
C THR A 202 -22.76 22.32 -0.76
N THR A 203 -23.71 22.07 -1.66
CA THR A 203 -25.07 22.61 -1.55
C THR A 203 -25.87 22.02 -0.39
N GLY A 204 -25.62 20.76 0.00
CA GLY A 204 -26.35 20.05 1.05
C GLY A 204 -25.64 19.98 2.40
N THR A 205 -24.40 20.48 2.52
CA THR A 205 -23.64 20.44 3.77
C THR A 205 -24.34 21.20 4.91
N PRO A 206 -24.32 20.69 6.16
CA PRO A 206 -24.81 21.42 7.32
C PRO A 206 -23.87 22.57 7.72
N VAL A 207 -22.64 22.63 7.20
CA VAL A 207 -21.72 23.76 7.41
C VAL A 207 -22.22 25.00 6.65
N LYS A 208 -22.46 26.11 7.34
CA LYS A 208 -23.07 27.30 6.72
C LYS A 208 -22.11 28.46 6.48
N GLN A 209 -20.98 28.47 7.17
CA GLN A 209 -20.01 29.57 7.08
C GLN A 209 -18.74 29.08 6.38
N PRO A 210 -18.27 29.77 5.33
CA PRO A 210 -16.96 29.50 4.74
C PRO A 210 -15.84 29.72 5.77
N PHE A 211 -14.76 28.97 5.61
CA PHE A 211 -13.55 29.09 6.44
C PHE A 211 -12.32 28.87 5.57
N SER A 212 -11.14 29.10 6.15
CA SER A 212 -9.86 28.78 5.52
C SER A 212 -8.87 28.28 6.57
N TYR A 213 -7.84 27.55 6.12
CA TYR A 213 -6.74 27.13 6.97
C TYR A 213 -5.41 27.61 6.43
N THR A 214 -4.58 28.15 7.31
CA THR A 214 -3.13 28.18 7.07
C THR A 214 -2.57 26.75 7.07
N LYS A 215 -1.31 26.59 6.65
CA LYS A 215 -0.61 25.30 6.70
C LYS A 215 -0.68 24.66 8.10
N ASP A 216 -0.38 25.44 9.14
CA ASP A 216 -0.36 24.95 10.52
C ASP A 216 -1.77 24.62 11.03
N GLN A 217 -2.77 25.43 10.69
CA GLN A 217 -4.15 25.15 11.08
C GLN A 217 -4.70 23.88 10.41
N LEU A 218 -4.29 23.58 9.17
CA LEU A 218 -4.66 22.33 8.52
C LEU A 218 -4.00 21.13 9.22
N VAL A 219 -2.71 21.22 9.55
CA VAL A 219 -2.01 20.18 10.33
C VAL A 219 -2.69 19.96 11.68
N GLN A 220 -3.05 21.03 12.40
CA GLN A 220 -3.78 20.96 13.65
C GLN A 220 -5.16 20.33 13.48
N SER A 221 -5.91 20.69 12.44
CA SER A 221 -7.24 20.13 12.15
C SER A 221 -7.17 18.62 11.91
N ILE A 222 -6.21 18.15 11.11
CA ILE A 222 -6.01 16.72 10.87
C ILE A 222 -5.57 16.01 12.16
N SER A 223 -4.65 16.58 12.93
CA SER A 223 -4.24 16.03 14.23
C SER A 223 -5.42 15.94 15.21
N GLY A 224 -6.33 16.91 15.21
CA GLY A 224 -7.54 16.90 16.04
C GLY A 224 -8.54 15.80 15.64
N ILE A 225 -8.60 15.43 14.36
CA ILE A 225 -9.35 14.25 13.91
C ILE A 225 -8.71 12.98 14.48
N LEU A 226 -7.38 12.85 14.42
CA LEU A 226 -6.67 11.72 14.99
C LEU A 226 -6.90 11.62 16.51
N GLU A 227 -6.84 12.74 17.23
CA GLU A 227 -7.12 12.79 18.67
C GLU A 227 -8.57 12.39 19.00
N ARG A 228 -9.55 12.85 18.21
CA ARG A 228 -10.96 12.51 18.39
C ARG A 228 -11.24 11.02 18.23
N TYR A 229 -10.65 10.38 17.23
CA TYR A 229 -10.95 8.99 16.87
C TYR A 229 -9.95 7.98 17.41
N ARG A 230 -8.83 8.44 18.01
CA ARG A 230 -7.82 7.61 18.68
C ARG A 230 -7.44 6.37 17.87
N PRO A 231 -6.92 6.51 16.62
CA PRO A 231 -6.63 5.37 15.78
C PRO A 231 -5.49 4.53 16.32
N THR A 232 -5.59 3.21 16.12
CA THR A 232 -4.46 2.28 16.18
C THR A 232 -3.85 2.03 14.79
N THR A 233 -4.60 2.33 13.72
CA THR A 233 -4.09 2.32 12.36
C THR A 233 -4.54 3.56 11.60
N ILE A 234 -3.61 4.21 10.91
CA ILE A 234 -3.86 5.35 10.03
C ILE A 234 -3.59 4.93 8.58
N ARG A 235 -4.51 5.20 7.66
CA ARG A 235 -4.32 4.96 6.22
C ARG A 235 -4.23 6.29 5.46
N MET A 236 -3.29 6.39 4.53
CA MET A 236 -3.08 7.58 3.71
C MET A 236 -2.56 7.24 2.31
N GLN A 237 -2.65 8.20 1.39
CA GLN A 237 -2.06 8.10 0.05
C GLN A 237 -0.53 8.23 0.09
N ASP A 238 0.16 8.00 -1.03
CA ASP A 238 1.62 8.11 -1.12
C ASP A 238 2.09 9.58 -1.16
N PRO A 239 2.89 10.05 -0.18
CA PRO A 239 3.44 11.41 -0.18
C PRO A 239 4.62 11.61 -1.16
N THR A 240 5.05 10.53 -1.83
CA THR A 240 6.24 10.47 -2.70
C THR A 240 5.99 9.61 -3.95
N PRO A 241 4.99 9.92 -4.78
CA PRO A 241 4.53 9.03 -5.86
C PRO A 241 5.51 8.93 -7.03
N ASN A 242 6.52 9.81 -7.11
CA ASN A 242 7.46 9.99 -8.22
C ASN A 242 6.89 10.79 -9.41
N ARG A 243 7.73 11.01 -10.43
CA ARG A 243 7.38 11.62 -11.72
C ARG A 243 7.56 10.62 -12.87
N TYR A 244 6.83 10.83 -13.96
CA TYR A 244 7.08 10.13 -15.21
C TYR A 244 8.33 10.72 -15.90
N PRO A 245 9.33 9.90 -16.29
CA PRO A 245 10.58 10.42 -16.87
C PRO A 245 10.41 11.19 -18.18
N ASP A 246 9.41 10.84 -18.98
CA ASP A 246 9.14 11.40 -20.31
C ASP A 246 8.41 12.75 -20.26
N THR A 247 7.52 12.94 -19.29
CA THR A 247 6.68 14.14 -19.18
C THR A 247 7.01 15.04 -17.99
N GLY A 248 7.78 14.57 -17.01
CA GLY A 248 8.05 15.27 -15.75
C GLY A 248 6.83 15.44 -14.84
N LYS A 249 5.64 14.98 -15.24
CA LYS A 249 4.42 15.06 -14.43
C LYS A 249 4.48 14.09 -13.26
N TYR A 250 3.83 14.43 -12.16
CA TYR A 250 3.62 13.47 -11.07
C TYR A 250 2.93 12.22 -11.62
N THR A 251 3.31 11.05 -11.10
CA THR A 251 2.64 9.78 -11.42
C THR A 251 1.26 9.64 -10.77
N ASP A 252 0.95 10.55 -9.85
CA ASP A 252 -0.28 10.63 -9.09
C ASP A 252 -0.88 12.05 -9.11
N HIS A 253 -2.09 12.22 -8.59
CA HIS A 253 -2.70 13.54 -8.44
C HIS A 253 -1.93 14.39 -7.42
N GLN A 254 -1.71 15.68 -7.70
CA GLN A 254 -0.97 16.56 -6.79
C GLN A 254 -1.59 16.63 -5.38
N ASP A 255 -2.93 16.71 -5.28
CA ASP A 255 -3.59 16.71 -3.96
C ASP A 255 -3.41 15.39 -3.19
N HIS A 256 -3.24 14.24 -3.86
CA HIS A 256 -2.93 12.98 -3.17
C HIS A 256 -1.58 13.09 -2.45
N MET A 257 -0.56 13.54 -3.20
CA MET A 257 0.79 13.71 -2.70
C MET A 257 0.88 14.74 -1.57
N TYR A 258 0.36 15.95 -1.79
CA TYR A 258 0.47 17.03 -0.80
C TYR A 258 -0.49 16.82 0.37
N GLY A 259 -1.68 16.24 0.15
CA GLY A 259 -2.57 15.79 1.21
C GLY A 259 -1.89 14.76 2.12
N ALA A 260 -1.24 13.75 1.54
CA ALA A 260 -0.46 12.77 2.29
C ALA A 260 0.69 13.42 3.09
N ARG A 261 1.35 14.47 2.57
CA ARG A 261 2.37 15.23 3.32
C ARG A 261 1.79 15.99 4.51
N PHE A 262 0.59 16.56 4.38
CA PHE A 262 -0.15 17.13 5.51
C PHE A 262 -0.50 16.07 6.56
N VAL A 263 -0.88 14.86 6.14
CA VAL A 263 -1.12 13.74 7.05
C VAL A 263 0.17 13.31 7.75
N GLN A 264 1.33 13.28 7.08
CA GLN A 264 2.61 13.01 7.75
C GLN A 264 2.94 14.06 8.82
N ALA A 265 2.75 15.35 8.52
CA ALA A 265 2.96 16.42 9.49
C ALA A 265 1.98 16.31 10.68
N ALA A 266 0.73 15.96 10.43
CA ALA A 266 -0.29 15.79 11.46
C ALA A 266 -0.08 14.55 12.33
N THR A 267 0.38 13.43 11.76
CA THR A 267 0.72 12.23 12.53
C THR A 267 1.94 12.44 13.41
N ALA A 268 2.94 13.20 12.94
CA ALA A 268 4.07 13.63 13.77
C ALA A 268 3.60 14.53 14.94
N ALA A 269 2.75 15.52 14.66
CA ALA A 269 2.19 16.40 15.69
C ALA A 269 1.33 15.62 16.71
N TYR A 270 0.48 14.70 16.25
CA TYR A 270 -0.32 13.82 17.10
C TYR A 270 0.56 12.94 17.99
N ALA A 271 1.62 12.35 17.42
CA ALA A 271 2.54 11.50 18.16
C ALA A 271 3.28 12.25 19.29
N GLU A 272 3.63 13.51 19.05
CA GLU A 272 4.39 14.38 19.95
C GLU A 272 3.51 15.04 21.02
N ARG A 273 2.34 15.56 20.63
CA ARG A 273 1.56 16.48 21.47
C ARG A 273 0.46 15.81 22.29
N VAL A 274 -0.05 14.67 21.83
CA VAL A 274 -1.12 13.94 22.52
C VAL A 274 -0.51 12.78 23.30
N ALA A 275 -0.43 12.94 24.63
CA ALA A 275 0.19 11.95 25.51
C ALA A 275 -0.72 10.76 25.78
N ASP A 276 -2.00 11.00 26.10
CA ASP A 276 -3.01 9.96 26.27
C ASP A 276 -3.57 9.57 24.90
N ARG A 277 -2.94 8.58 24.26
CA ARG A 277 -3.38 8.00 22.99
C ARG A 277 -2.94 6.55 22.87
N PRO A 278 -3.63 5.72 22.08
CA PRO A 278 -3.08 4.43 21.68
C PRO A 278 -1.82 4.60 20.82
N ARG A 279 -1.01 3.55 20.79
CA ARG A 279 0.01 3.39 19.75
C ARG A 279 -0.67 3.28 18.40
N PHE A 280 -0.04 3.81 17.36
CA PHE A 280 -0.58 3.69 16.02
C PHE A 280 0.49 3.33 14.99
N SER A 281 0.03 2.61 13.96
CA SER A 281 0.77 2.35 12.74
C SER A 281 0.22 3.18 11.58
N VAL A 282 1.00 3.33 10.52
CA VAL A 282 0.58 4.03 9.28
C VAL A 282 0.68 3.06 8.10
N GLN A 283 -0.29 3.08 7.17
CA GLN A 283 -0.21 2.36 5.90
C GLN A 283 -0.41 3.32 4.73
N ASN A 284 0.52 3.28 3.78
CA ASN A 284 0.51 4.13 2.60
C ASN A 284 0.04 3.35 1.38
N TYR A 285 -0.79 3.95 0.55
CA TYR A 285 -1.37 3.33 -0.64
C TYR A 285 -0.96 4.08 -1.92
N LEU A 286 -0.63 3.32 -2.96
CA LEU A 286 -0.27 3.87 -4.27
C LEU A 286 -1.54 4.35 -5.00
N GLY A 287 -1.53 5.55 -5.57
CA GLY A 287 -2.66 6.11 -6.32
C GLY A 287 -2.63 5.78 -7.82
N TYR A 288 -2.69 6.82 -8.68
CA TYR A 288 -2.93 6.67 -10.12
C TYR A 288 -1.92 5.82 -10.87
N HIS A 289 -0.67 5.71 -10.38
CA HIS A 289 0.36 4.88 -10.98
C HIS A 289 -0.09 3.41 -11.13
N ASN A 290 -1.00 2.93 -10.27
CA ASN A 290 -1.64 1.61 -10.40
C ASN A 290 -2.24 1.35 -11.79
N GLY A 291 -2.76 2.38 -12.46
CA GLY A 291 -3.40 2.22 -13.78
C GLY A 291 -2.43 1.85 -14.91
N SER A 292 -1.13 2.04 -14.70
CA SER A 292 -0.07 1.68 -15.64
C SER A 292 0.58 0.32 -15.35
N LEU A 293 0.22 -0.31 -14.23
CA LEU A 293 0.83 -1.55 -13.76
C LEU A 293 -0.03 -2.76 -14.14
N PRO A 294 0.57 -3.96 -14.25
CA PRO A 294 -0.18 -5.21 -14.29
C PRO A 294 -1.20 -5.29 -13.13
N HIS A 295 -2.28 -6.05 -13.27
CA HIS A 295 -3.27 -6.19 -12.21
C HIS A 295 -2.66 -6.79 -10.93
N ALA A 296 -3.31 -6.65 -9.78
CA ALA A 296 -2.83 -7.22 -8.51
C ALA A 296 -3.91 -7.86 -7.66
N LEU A 297 -5.17 -7.80 -8.10
CA LEU A 297 -6.31 -8.43 -7.47
C LEU A 297 -6.86 -9.54 -8.36
N ASP A 298 -7.34 -10.60 -7.74
CA ASP A 298 -8.12 -11.62 -8.46
C ASP A 298 -9.45 -11.02 -8.98
N PRO A 299 -10.04 -11.61 -10.04
CA PRO A 299 -11.26 -11.12 -10.67
C PRO A 299 -12.44 -10.95 -9.71
N GLN A 300 -12.60 -11.81 -8.71
CA GLN A 300 -13.76 -11.74 -7.80
C GLN A 300 -13.62 -10.57 -6.82
N THR A 301 -12.41 -10.37 -6.28
CA THR A 301 -12.10 -9.18 -5.46
C THR A 301 -12.24 -7.90 -6.29
N ALA A 302 -11.75 -7.90 -7.54
CA ALA A 302 -11.86 -6.75 -8.44
C ALA A 302 -13.33 -6.44 -8.82
N GLU A 303 -14.17 -7.45 -9.07
CA GLU A 303 -15.60 -7.23 -9.37
C GLU A 303 -16.35 -6.72 -8.15
N THR A 304 -16.06 -7.24 -6.95
CA THR A 304 -16.65 -6.74 -5.69
C THR A 304 -16.33 -5.26 -5.50
N LYS A 305 -15.05 -4.89 -5.66
CA LYS A 305 -14.60 -3.49 -5.63
C LYS A 305 -15.28 -2.64 -6.71
N THR A 306 -15.42 -3.17 -7.91
CA THR A 306 -16.12 -2.50 -9.02
C THR A 306 -17.59 -2.29 -8.71
N GLY A 307 -18.26 -3.22 -8.00
CA GLY A 307 -19.64 -3.07 -7.54
C GLY A 307 -19.85 -1.84 -6.67
N PHE A 308 -18.97 -1.59 -5.69
CA PHE A 308 -19.04 -0.38 -4.86
C PHE A 308 -18.79 0.90 -5.69
N LEU A 309 -17.87 0.83 -6.65
CA LEU A 309 -17.60 1.94 -7.57
C LEU A 309 -18.79 2.23 -8.50
N ARG A 310 -19.56 1.23 -8.93
CA ARG A 310 -20.80 1.44 -9.70
C ARG A 310 -21.87 2.15 -8.88
N THR A 311 -21.98 1.83 -7.59
CA THR A 311 -22.86 2.55 -6.65
C THR A 311 -22.41 3.99 -6.48
N TYR A 312 -21.13 4.22 -6.20
CA TYR A 312 -20.55 5.56 -6.10
C TYR A 312 -20.76 6.37 -7.38
N ALA A 313 -20.58 5.73 -8.54
CA ALA A 313 -20.76 6.34 -9.85
C ALA A 313 -22.21 6.70 -10.19
N TRP A 314 -23.17 6.25 -9.37
CA TRP A 314 -24.60 6.35 -9.63
C TRP A 314 -24.93 5.88 -11.06
N GLN A 315 -24.38 4.70 -11.41
CA GLN A 315 -24.42 4.18 -12.77
C GLN A 315 -25.84 3.81 -13.21
N ASP A 316 -26.71 3.45 -12.25
CA ASP A 316 -28.09 3.01 -12.48
C ASP A 316 -29.12 4.15 -12.51
N HIS A 317 -28.70 5.39 -12.23
CA HIS A 317 -29.56 6.59 -12.18
C HIS A 317 -30.74 6.52 -11.22
N ALA A 318 -30.81 5.53 -10.33
CA ALA A 318 -31.89 5.42 -9.37
C ALA A 318 -31.78 6.54 -8.32
N ASP A 319 -32.84 7.33 -8.13
CA ASP A 319 -32.87 8.30 -7.04
C ASP A 319 -33.20 7.59 -5.72
N TYR A 320 -32.16 7.30 -4.94
CA TYR A 320 -32.27 6.68 -3.62
C TYR A 320 -31.83 7.61 -2.49
N CYS A 321 -31.30 8.80 -2.84
CA CYS A 321 -30.74 9.74 -1.87
C CYS A 321 -31.62 10.99 -1.69
N GLY A 322 -32.60 11.22 -2.57
CA GLY A 322 -33.52 12.36 -2.52
C GLY A 322 -32.83 13.71 -2.70
N SER A 323 -31.59 13.72 -3.20
CA SER A 323 -30.82 14.95 -3.41
C SER A 323 -31.06 15.49 -4.81
N PRO A 324 -31.44 16.77 -4.96
CA PRO A 324 -31.59 17.39 -6.28
C PRO A 324 -30.28 17.50 -7.06
N ASP A 325 -29.14 17.31 -6.40
CA ASP A 325 -27.80 17.38 -7.01
C ASP A 325 -27.30 16.02 -7.55
N GLY A 326 -28.08 14.96 -7.31
CA GLY A 326 -27.77 13.60 -7.74
C GLY A 326 -27.16 12.75 -6.62
N CYS A 327 -27.13 11.43 -6.86
CA CYS A 327 -26.76 10.45 -5.84
C CYS A 327 -25.35 9.88 -6.00
N GLY A 328 -24.54 10.42 -6.91
CA GLY A 328 -23.17 9.96 -7.10
C GLY A 328 -22.41 10.71 -8.19
N ASP A 329 -21.17 10.25 -8.41
CA ASP A 329 -20.23 10.84 -9.36
C ASP A 329 -20.43 10.26 -10.77
N ARG A 330 -21.13 11.01 -11.61
CA ARG A 330 -21.39 10.60 -12.98
C ARG A 330 -20.13 10.56 -13.84
N LYS A 331 -19.06 11.29 -13.49
CA LYS A 331 -17.83 11.30 -14.32
C LYS A 331 -17.19 9.93 -14.44
N VAL A 332 -17.32 9.11 -13.40
CA VAL A 332 -16.79 7.74 -13.39
C VAL A 332 -17.80 6.72 -13.92
N ALA A 333 -19.07 7.07 -14.16
CA ALA A 333 -20.11 6.13 -14.62
C ALA A 333 -19.83 5.53 -16.01
N GLY A 334 -19.13 6.26 -16.88
CA GLY A 334 -18.69 5.76 -18.19
C GLY A 334 -17.58 4.69 -18.11
N SER A 335 -16.84 4.66 -16.99
CA SER A 335 -15.78 3.67 -16.72
C SER A 335 -15.57 3.50 -15.20
N PRO A 336 -16.47 2.79 -14.49
CA PRO A 336 -16.42 2.67 -13.02
C PRO A 336 -15.16 1.99 -12.49
N THR A 337 -14.45 1.24 -13.33
CA THR A 337 -13.15 0.65 -13.01
C THR A 337 -12.02 1.67 -12.95
N GLY A 338 -12.29 2.93 -13.27
CA GLY A 338 -11.28 3.95 -13.53
C GLY A 338 -10.39 3.58 -14.71
N ARG A 339 -9.17 4.12 -14.74
CA ARG A 339 -8.13 3.75 -15.71
C ARG A 339 -7.37 2.49 -15.25
N ASN A 340 -8.08 1.37 -15.11
CA ASN A 340 -7.60 0.10 -14.52
C ASN A 340 -7.30 0.14 -13.01
N TRP A 341 -7.69 1.19 -12.28
CA TRP A 341 -7.41 1.32 -10.85
C TRP A 341 -8.15 0.29 -10.00
N ALA A 342 -9.38 -0.09 -10.39
CA ALA A 342 -10.17 -1.09 -9.66
C ALA A 342 -9.54 -2.51 -9.67
N GLN A 343 -8.58 -2.77 -10.56
CA GLN A 343 -7.93 -4.08 -10.73
C GLN A 343 -6.77 -4.33 -9.76
N SER A 344 -6.44 -3.36 -8.90
CA SER A 344 -5.24 -3.41 -8.06
C SER A 344 -5.45 -2.79 -6.68
N LEU A 345 -4.64 -3.26 -5.73
CA LEU A 345 -4.30 -2.57 -4.49
C LEU A 345 -2.78 -2.76 -4.30
N ARG A 346 -2.05 -1.66 -4.05
CA ARG A 346 -0.63 -1.70 -3.74
C ARG A 346 -0.30 -0.76 -2.60
N TYR A 347 0.55 -1.24 -1.72
CA TYR A 347 1.12 -0.43 -0.68
C TYR A 347 2.34 0.30 -1.21
N ALA A 348 2.48 1.57 -0.87
CA ALA A 348 3.68 2.33 -1.21
C ALA A 348 4.84 2.03 -0.23
N ARG A 349 4.54 1.51 0.97
CA ARG A 349 5.50 1.23 2.05
C ARG A 349 5.04 0.02 2.88
N ALA A 350 5.97 -0.55 3.67
CA ALA A 350 5.75 -1.70 4.55
C ALA A 350 5.25 -2.99 3.86
N ASP A 351 5.58 -3.19 2.59
CA ASP A 351 5.15 -4.36 1.81
C ASP A 351 6.28 -5.39 1.62
N ASN A 352 7.05 -5.65 2.68
CA ASN A 352 8.15 -6.63 2.68
C ASN A 352 8.09 -7.52 3.93
N SER A 353 8.64 -8.72 3.81
CA SER A 353 8.60 -9.76 4.86
C SER A 353 9.88 -9.85 5.70
N SER A 354 10.79 -8.87 5.60
CA SER A 354 12.15 -8.96 6.15
C SER A 354 12.32 -8.32 7.54
N TRP A 355 11.23 -8.19 8.30
CA TRP A 355 11.19 -7.47 9.58
C TRP A 355 11.18 -8.38 10.83
N LEU A 356 11.21 -9.70 10.66
CA LEU A 356 11.45 -10.70 11.72
C LEU A 356 12.75 -11.45 11.41
N THR A 357 13.65 -11.57 12.39
CA THR A 357 14.94 -12.25 12.19
C THR A 357 15.46 -12.91 13.46
N GLU A 358 16.35 -13.89 13.31
CA GLU A 358 17.07 -14.49 14.43
C GLU A 358 18.32 -13.65 14.79
N GLY A 359 18.50 -13.38 16.08
CA GLY A 359 19.73 -12.82 16.64
C GLY A 359 20.76 -13.93 16.86
N THR A 360 21.12 -14.20 18.12
CA THR A 360 21.80 -15.47 18.43
C THR A 360 20.82 -16.66 18.35
N PRO A 361 21.30 -17.92 18.19
CA PRO A 361 20.42 -19.07 18.09
C PRO A 361 19.34 -19.13 19.19
N GLY A 362 18.09 -19.28 18.77
CA GLY A 362 16.90 -19.34 19.62
C GLY A 362 16.34 -17.98 20.06
N ARG A 363 16.89 -16.86 19.58
CA ARG A 363 16.43 -15.50 19.92
C ARG A 363 15.86 -14.83 18.67
N LEU A 364 14.61 -14.37 18.72
CA LEU A 364 13.99 -13.66 17.60
C LEU A 364 13.85 -12.16 17.90
N TRP A 365 13.93 -11.36 16.86
CA TRP A 365 13.76 -9.91 16.90
C TRP A 365 12.75 -9.49 15.83
N ALA A 366 11.74 -8.73 16.22
CA ALA A 366 10.69 -8.23 15.33
C ALA A 366 10.63 -6.70 15.37
N PHE A 367 10.35 -6.09 14.23
CA PHE A 367 10.40 -4.64 14.03
C PHE A 367 9.16 -4.13 13.30
N ALA A 368 8.66 -2.97 13.72
CA ALA A 368 7.63 -2.23 13.00
C ALA A 368 7.70 -0.74 13.36
N ALA A 369 7.19 0.14 12.50
CA ALA A 369 7.05 1.55 12.85
C ALA A 369 5.76 1.80 13.64
N LEU A 370 5.89 2.31 14.86
CA LEU A 370 4.78 2.79 15.69
C LEU A 370 5.07 4.23 16.11
N ASP A 371 4.07 5.11 16.02
CA ASP A 371 4.18 6.51 16.41
C ASP A 371 5.33 7.28 15.69
N GLY A 372 5.64 6.89 14.46
CA GLY A 372 6.78 7.43 13.71
C GLY A 372 8.15 7.07 14.29
N ARG A 373 8.23 6.02 15.13
CA ARG A 373 9.47 5.45 15.70
C ARG A 373 9.53 3.95 15.44
N MET A 374 10.74 3.38 15.48
CA MET A 374 10.89 1.92 15.35
C MET A 374 10.57 1.24 16.68
N ALA A 375 9.52 0.42 16.68
CA ALA A 375 9.18 -0.51 17.74
C ALA A 375 9.96 -1.82 17.57
N VAL A 376 10.48 -2.34 18.68
CA VAL A 376 11.29 -3.55 18.74
C VAL A 376 10.69 -4.51 19.76
N TRP A 377 10.42 -5.72 19.32
CA TRP A 377 10.11 -6.85 20.17
C TRP A 377 11.20 -7.90 20.08
N ASN A 378 11.40 -8.66 21.15
CA ASN A 378 12.29 -9.80 21.13
C ASN A 378 11.64 -11.00 21.81
N ARG A 379 11.93 -12.19 21.26
CA ARG A 379 11.60 -13.47 21.86
C ARG A 379 12.87 -14.07 22.45
N ASP A 380 12.84 -14.39 23.73
CA ASP A 380 13.94 -15.10 24.36
C ASP A 380 13.95 -16.61 24.01
N ARG A 381 14.95 -17.34 24.52
CA ARG A 381 15.10 -18.79 24.26
C ARG A 381 14.05 -19.65 24.94
N SER A 382 13.30 -19.10 25.91
CA SER A 382 12.15 -19.78 26.53
C SER A 382 10.89 -19.67 25.66
N GLY A 383 10.93 -18.83 24.61
CA GLY A 383 9.77 -18.51 23.78
C GLY A 383 8.98 -17.29 24.27
N THR A 384 9.42 -16.63 25.34
CA THR A 384 8.74 -15.46 25.91
C THR A 384 9.06 -14.21 25.10
N TRP A 385 8.02 -13.49 24.67
CA TRP A 385 8.17 -12.21 23.99
C TRP A 385 8.15 -11.05 24.97
N SER A 386 8.92 -10.00 24.65
CA SER A 386 8.90 -8.71 25.34
C SER A 386 8.92 -7.54 24.36
N GLY A 387 8.47 -6.37 24.80
CA GLY A 387 8.35 -5.16 24.00
C GLY A 387 6.90 -4.64 23.88
N PRO A 388 6.66 -3.62 23.02
CA PRO A 388 7.65 -2.95 22.21
C PRO A 388 8.51 -1.98 23.02
N ALA A 389 9.83 -2.03 22.83
CA ALA A 389 10.71 -0.91 23.12
C ALA A 389 10.75 0.02 21.89
N LEU A 390 10.60 1.34 22.07
CA LEU A 390 10.72 2.29 20.97
C LEU A 390 12.15 2.82 20.88
N LEU A 391 12.79 2.64 19.74
CA LEU A 391 14.08 3.27 19.47
C LEU A 391 13.90 4.80 19.39
N PRO A 392 14.86 5.59 19.92
CA PRO A 392 14.82 7.04 19.83
C PRO A 392 14.93 7.51 18.37
N GLY A 393 14.44 8.71 18.07
CA GLY A 393 14.47 9.29 16.72
C GLY A 393 13.13 9.15 15.99
N PRO A 394 12.37 10.26 15.81
CA PRO A 394 11.08 10.25 15.11
C PRO A 394 11.27 10.23 13.58
N GLY A 395 10.14 10.28 12.87
CA GLY A 395 10.08 10.37 11.40
C GLY A 395 10.36 9.05 10.68
N ILE A 396 10.44 7.92 11.40
CA ILE A 396 10.57 6.59 10.81
C ILE A 396 9.29 6.26 10.05
N ASP A 397 9.43 5.99 8.75
CA ASP A 397 8.33 5.57 7.89
C ASP A 397 7.91 4.12 8.20
N SER A 398 6.71 3.75 7.74
CA SER A 398 6.21 2.38 7.83
C SER A 398 7.12 1.37 7.12
N GLY A 399 7.42 0.29 7.84
CA GLY A 399 8.24 -0.82 7.35
C GLY A 399 9.61 -0.89 8.04
N ALA A 400 10.20 -2.07 8.00
CA ALA A 400 11.55 -2.32 8.50
C ALA A 400 12.20 -3.40 7.64
N THR A 401 13.52 -3.34 7.53
CA THR A 401 14.32 -4.41 6.94
C THR A 401 15.41 -4.79 7.93
N THR A 402 15.62 -6.08 8.13
CA THR A 402 16.66 -6.57 9.02
C THR A 402 17.84 -7.16 8.26
N ALA A 403 19.00 -7.13 8.89
CA ALA A 403 20.16 -7.90 8.47
C ALA A 403 20.88 -8.47 9.70
N ARG A 404 21.30 -9.73 9.62
CA ARG A 404 22.01 -10.42 10.70
C ARG A 404 23.51 -10.41 10.44
N LEU A 405 24.28 -9.96 11.42
CA LEU A 405 25.74 -9.99 11.38
C LEU A 405 26.26 -11.40 11.76
N PRO A 406 27.50 -11.76 11.34
CA PRO A 406 28.08 -13.07 11.64
C PRO A 406 28.17 -13.40 13.14
N ASP A 407 28.32 -12.39 13.99
CA ASP A 407 28.41 -12.52 15.45
C ASP A 407 27.02 -12.64 16.14
N GLY A 408 25.93 -12.64 15.37
CA GLY A 408 24.56 -12.73 15.88
C GLY A 408 23.93 -11.38 16.25
N ARG A 409 24.63 -10.26 16.07
CA ARG A 409 24.00 -8.93 16.16
C ARG A 409 22.99 -8.73 15.03
N VAL A 410 21.94 -7.99 15.33
CA VAL A 410 20.94 -7.55 14.36
C VAL A 410 21.15 -6.09 13.99
N ALA A 411 21.09 -5.81 12.69
CA ALA A 411 20.90 -4.48 12.14
C ALA A 411 19.45 -4.31 11.68
N VAL A 412 18.86 -3.16 11.96
CA VAL A 412 17.56 -2.74 11.42
C VAL A 412 17.75 -1.50 10.54
N LEU A 413 17.10 -1.50 9.39
CA LEU A 413 17.09 -0.44 8.41
C LEU A 413 15.66 0.04 8.18
N ALA A 414 15.51 1.33 7.91
CA ALA A 414 14.23 1.97 7.58
C ALA A 414 14.46 3.18 6.66
N THR A 415 13.37 3.74 6.14
CA THR A 415 13.40 5.13 5.66
C THR A 415 12.93 6.08 6.75
N ARG A 416 13.49 7.29 6.75
CA ARG A 416 13.06 8.40 7.61
C ARG A 416 12.63 9.57 6.73
N THR A 417 11.44 10.10 6.99
CA THR A 417 11.01 11.37 6.43
C THR A 417 11.40 12.51 7.36
N VAL A 418 12.05 13.52 6.79
CA VAL A 418 12.34 14.78 7.46
C VAL A 418 11.43 15.84 6.88
N ILE A 419 10.64 16.48 7.74
CA ILE A 419 9.78 17.62 7.39
C ILE A 419 10.41 18.84 8.05
N GLY A 420 11.01 19.73 7.26
CA GLY A 420 11.53 21.00 7.77
C GLY A 420 10.51 22.13 7.73
N THR A 421 10.96 23.35 8.05
CA THR A 421 10.09 24.54 8.10
C THR A 421 9.70 25.00 6.70
N ARG A 422 10.58 24.85 5.71
CA ARG A 422 10.30 25.17 4.30
C ARG A 422 9.89 23.92 3.54
N ALA A 423 9.08 24.07 2.50
CA ALA A 423 8.68 22.95 1.65
C ALA A 423 9.87 22.20 1.03
N ALA A 424 10.94 22.94 0.65
CA ALA A 424 12.17 22.38 0.09
C ALA A 424 12.99 21.53 1.08
N ASP A 425 12.69 21.60 2.39
CA ASP A 425 13.37 20.79 3.41
C ASP A 425 12.81 19.37 3.50
N TYR A 426 11.64 19.11 2.89
CA TYR A 426 11.06 17.78 2.82
C TYR A 426 12.03 16.84 2.13
N ARG A 427 12.41 15.76 2.78
CA ARG A 427 13.25 14.71 2.18
C ARG A 427 13.00 13.37 2.83
N ARG A 428 13.37 12.32 2.11
CA ARG A 428 13.42 10.95 2.62
C ARG A 428 14.86 10.45 2.59
N GLU A 429 15.32 9.87 3.69
CA GLU A 429 16.64 9.27 3.81
C GLU A 429 16.56 7.80 4.26
N VAL A 430 17.61 7.04 3.99
CA VAL A 430 17.80 5.69 4.52
C VAL A 430 18.56 5.80 5.84
N VAL A 431 18.08 5.11 6.87
CA VAL A 431 18.73 5.06 8.18
C VAL A 431 18.91 3.62 8.63
N TYR A 432 19.92 3.38 9.45
CA TYR A 432 20.14 2.07 10.08
C TYR A 432 20.61 2.18 11.53
N ALA A 433 20.31 1.16 12.33
CA ALA A 433 20.81 0.99 13.69
C ALA A 433 21.26 -0.47 13.87
N VAL A 434 22.34 -0.67 14.63
CA VAL A 434 22.91 -2.00 14.89
C VAL A 434 22.99 -2.21 16.40
N GLN A 435 22.78 -3.44 16.86
CA GLN A 435 23.03 -3.78 18.26
C GLN A 435 24.49 -3.49 18.66
N SER A 436 24.70 -3.02 19.89
CA SER A 436 26.05 -2.78 20.41
C SER A 436 26.78 -4.07 20.74
N THR A 437 26.04 -5.10 21.17
CA THR A 437 26.50 -6.47 21.43
C THR A 437 25.45 -7.46 20.94
N PRO A 438 25.78 -8.74 20.67
CA PRO A 438 24.78 -9.74 20.32
C PRO A 438 23.62 -9.78 21.33
N ASP A 439 22.39 -9.73 20.84
CA ASP A 439 21.15 -9.63 21.63
C ASP A 439 21.07 -8.45 22.62
N GLY A 440 21.92 -7.44 22.45
CA GLY A 440 21.98 -6.24 23.29
C GLY A 440 21.08 -5.10 22.79
N PRO A 441 21.22 -3.90 23.40
CA PRO A 441 20.52 -2.72 22.95
C PRO A 441 21.00 -2.26 21.56
N PHE A 442 20.14 -1.55 20.85
CA PHE A 442 20.49 -0.89 19.60
C PHE A 442 21.22 0.42 19.85
N GLY A 443 22.28 0.67 19.08
CA GLY A 443 22.95 1.97 19.02
C GLY A 443 22.06 3.05 18.37
N PRO A 444 22.54 4.30 18.31
CA PRO A 444 21.80 5.39 17.67
C PRO A 444 21.63 5.14 16.17
N TRP A 445 20.57 5.72 15.60
CA TRP A 445 20.40 5.75 14.16
C TRP A 445 21.54 6.47 13.47
N GLN A 446 22.04 5.86 12.41
CA GLN A 446 22.98 6.45 11.48
C GLN A 446 22.28 6.68 10.14
N SER A 447 22.51 7.86 9.54
CA SER A 447 21.98 8.18 8.21
C SER A 447 22.92 7.66 7.12
N LEU A 448 22.33 7.01 6.12
CA LEU A 448 22.96 6.69 4.84
C LEU A 448 22.53 7.69 3.76
N GLY A 449 21.88 8.79 4.14
CA GLY A 449 21.36 9.80 3.23
C GLY A 449 20.39 9.22 2.21
N THR A 450 20.40 9.77 1.01
CA THR A 450 19.54 9.35 -0.10
C THR A 450 20.33 9.40 -1.41
N PRO A 451 20.05 8.53 -2.40
CA PRO A 451 20.61 8.68 -3.74
C PRO A 451 20.06 9.90 -4.49
N GLU A 452 19.03 10.55 -3.96
CA GLU A 452 18.37 11.69 -4.61
C GLU A 452 19.09 13.01 -4.31
N PRO A 453 19.24 13.91 -5.31
CA PRO A 453 19.81 15.24 -5.08
C PRO A 453 18.89 16.17 -4.29
N GLY A 454 17.60 15.84 -4.17
CA GLY A 454 16.58 16.60 -3.46
C GLY A 454 15.17 16.07 -3.74
N ASP A 455 14.16 16.76 -3.21
CA ASP A 455 12.76 16.35 -3.38
C ASP A 455 12.20 16.66 -4.77
N GLU A 456 12.49 17.82 -5.35
CA GLU A 456 11.82 18.29 -6.57
C GLU A 456 11.90 17.29 -7.76
N PRO A 457 13.09 16.74 -8.11
CA PRO A 457 13.23 15.96 -9.35
C PRO A 457 12.43 14.65 -9.37
N GLY A 458 12.16 14.05 -8.20
CA GLY A 458 11.55 12.73 -8.10
C GLY A 458 10.69 12.51 -6.84
N THR A 459 10.32 13.59 -6.15
CA THR A 459 9.48 13.61 -4.95
C THR A 459 10.01 12.76 -3.79
N SER A 460 11.33 12.58 -3.67
CA SER A 460 11.94 11.68 -2.68
C SER A 460 11.43 10.22 -2.75
N ALA A 461 11.10 9.74 -3.95
CA ALA A 461 10.43 8.45 -4.19
C ALA A 461 11.37 7.22 -4.19
N ILE A 462 12.23 7.11 -3.18
CA ILE A 462 13.06 5.94 -2.94
C ILE A 462 12.24 4.80 -2.28
N SER A 463 12.58 3.56 -2.59
CA SER A 463 11.98 2.36 -1.98
C SER A 463 12.38 2.16 -0.52
N ALA A 464 11.78 1.17 0.16
CA ALA A 464 12.36 0.62 1.37
C ALA A 464 13.75 0.02 1.07
N PRO A 465 14.69 0.03 2.03
CA PRO A 465 16.02 -0.56 1.84
C PRO A 465 15.96 -2.08 1.88
N ALA A 466 16.73 -2.73 1.01
CA ALA A 466 17.16 -4.12 1.21
C ALA A 466 18.61 -4.15 1.68
N ALA A 467 19.00 -5.17 2.44
CA ALA A 467 20.36 -5.25 2.95
C ALA A 467 20.90 -6.68 2.91
N ALA A 468 22.21 -6.80 2.72
CA ALA A 468 22.95 -8.03 2.87
C ALA A 468 24.24 -7.77 3.63
N VAL A 469 24.66 -8.74 4.43
CA VAL A 469 25.90 -8.70 5.21
C VAL A 469 26.86 -9.75 4.65
N ASP A 470 28.11 -9.36 4.39
CA ASP A 470 29.13 -10.31 3.97
C ASP A 470 29.77 -11.07 5.14
N ARG A 471 30.69 -12.00 4.85
CA ARG A 471 31.36 -12.81 5.88
C ARG A 471 32.21 -11.98 6.85
N ALA A 472 32.65 -10.79 6.45
CA ALA A 472 33.40 -9.87 7.29
C ALA A 472 32.48 -8.97 8.15
N GLY A 473 31.16 -9.14 8.06
CA GLY A 473 30.20 -8.35 8.81
C GLY A 473 29.90 -6.98 8.20
N ARG A 474 30.33 -6.72 6.96
CA ARG A 474 30.11 -5.44 6.28
C ARG A 474 28.74 -5.42 5.61
N LEU A 475 28.01 -4.34 5.85
CA LEU A 475 26.68 -4.14 5.27
C LEU A 475 26.78 -3.64 3.82
N THR A 476 25.89 -4.11 2.95
CA THR A 476 25.57 -3.44 1.69
C THR A 476 24.08 -3.19 1.64
N VAL A 477 23.70 -1.95 1.35
CA VAL A 477 22.31 -1.48 1.35
C VAL A 477 21.90 -1.13 -0.06
N TYR A 478 20.70 -1.56 -0.46
CA TYR A 478 20.14 -1.42 -1.79
C TYR A 478 18.82 -0.67 -1.74
N VAL A 479 18.60 0.25 -2.68
CA VAL A 479 17.32 0.94 -2.88
C VAL A 479 17.02 1.09 -4.35
N ARG A 480 15.73 1.15 -4.70
CA ARG A 480 15.28 1.72 -5.96
C ARG A 480 15.28 3.25 -5.83
N ASP A 481 15.89 3.94 -6.79
CA ASP A 481 15.86 5.40 -6.89
C ASP A 481 14.65 5.94 -7.65
N THR A 482 14.55 7.27 -7.76
CA THR A 482 13.48 7.93 -8.53
C THR A 482 13.56 7.65 -10.03
N GLY A 483 14.76 7.39 -10.54
CA GLY A 483 15.00 6.90 -11.90
C GLY A 483 14.53 5.45 -12.15
N ARG A 484 13.96 4.79 -11.13
CA ARG A 484 13.54 3.37 -11.18
C ARG A 484 14.70 2.43 -11.53
N THR A 485 15.89 2.74 -11.02
CA THR A 485 17.12 1.96 -11.14
C THR A 485 17.60 1.51 -9.75
N LEU A 486 18.46 0.48 -9.71
CA LEU A 486 19.02 0.00 -8.46
C LEU A 486 20.23 0.84 -8.06
N ARG A 487 20.26 1.28 -6.80
CA ARG A 487 21.40 1.95 -6.15
C ARG A 487 21.91 1.11 -5.00
N ALA A 488 23.20 1.23 -4.71
CA ALA A 488 23.81 0.57 -3.56
C ALA A 488 24.75 1.48 -2.78
N ARG A 489 24.83 1.26 -1.48
CA ARG A 489 25.83 1.82 -0.59
C ARG A 489 26.56 0.69 0.13
N VAL A 490 27.89 0.67 0.05
CA VAL A 490 28.71 -0.45 0.55
C VAL A 490 29.52 0.02 1.76
N GLN A 491 29.44 -0.71 2.85
CA GLN A 491 30.28 -0.47 4.02
C GLN A 491 31.71 -0.96 3.76
N GLN A 492 32.67 -0.08 3.99
CA GLN A 492 34.09 -0.35 3.85
C GLN A 492 34.67 -0.92 5.17
N PRO A 493 35.88 -1.51 5.14
CA PRO A 493 36.55 -1.99 6.36
C PRO A 493 36.72 -0.93 7.46
N SER A 494 36.79 0.35 7.09
CA SER A 494 36.83 1.48 8.03
C SER A 494 35.51 1.70 8.80
N GLY A 495 34.44 1.00 8.42
CA GLY A 495 33.08 1.23 8.90
C GLY A 495 32.33 2.33 8.15
N ALA A 496 33.03 3.18 7.38
CA ALA A 496 32.43 4.20 6.53
C ALA A 496 31.73 3.57 5.31
N PHE A 497 30.73 4.26 4.79
CA PHE A 497 30.03 3.83 3.57
C PHE A 497 30.52 4.60 2.35
N THR A 498 30.59 3.92 1.20
CA THR A 498 30.76 4.57 -0.13
C THR A 498 29.65 5.60 -0.39
N ASP A 499 29.75 6.40 -1.44
CA ASP A 499 28.58 7.09 -1.99
C ASP A 499 27.57 6.09 -2.59
N TRP A 500 26.37 6.57 -2.93
CA TRP A 500 25.35 5.79 -3.62
C TRP A 500 25.79 5.48 -5.06
N GLN A 501 26.11 4.22 -5.32
CA GLN A 501 26.56 3.73 -6.61
C GLN A 501 25.39 3.26 -7.47
N LYS A 502 25.43 3.55 -8.78
CA LYS A 502 24.44 3.04 -9.74
C LYS A 502 24.76 1.59 -10.12
N LEU A 503 23.80 0.69 -9.91
CA LEU A 503 23.89 -0.71 -10.37
C LEU A 503 23.07 -0.99 -11.63
N GLY A 504 22.39 0.03 -12.16
CA GLY A 504 21.61 -0.07 -13.40
C GLY A 504 20.23 -0.69 -13.18
N GLY A 505 19.72 -1.37 -14.21
CA GLY A 505 18.31 -1.74 -14.32
C GLY A 505 17.45 -0.58 -14.79
N GLU A 506 16.20 -0.89 -15.10
CA GLU A 506 15.19 0.07 -15.52
C GLU A 506 13.81 -0.42 -15.05
N ASP A 507 12.85 0.50 -14.97
CA ASP A 507 11.45 0.19 -14.69
C ASP A 507 11.21 -0.59 -13.38
N LEU A 508 12.09 -0.45 -12.40
CA LEU A 508 11.87 -1.04 -11.08
C LEU A 508 10.59 -0.48 -10.44
N GLN A 509 9.76 -1.34 -9.87
CA GLN A 509 8.45 -0.97 -9.29
C GLN A 509 8.38 -1.17 -7.77
N SER A 510 8.90 -2.28 -7.26
CA SER A 510 8.81 -2.65 -5.84
C SER A 510 10.06 -2.27 -5.04
N ASP A 511 10.00 -2.52 -3.73
CA ASP A 511 11.19 -2.67 -2.90
C ASP A 511 12.09 -3.79 -3.46
N PRO A 512 13.43 -3.62 -3.46
CA PRO A 512 14.33 -4.72 -3.75
C PRO A 512 14.30 -5.76 -2.63
N VAL A 513 14.75 -6.98 -2.92
CA VAL A 513 15.06 -8.00 -1.92
C VAL A 513 16.50 -8.45 -2.08
N ALA A 514 17.20 -8.66 -0.97
CA ALA A 514 18.61 -9.04 -0.97
C ALA A 514 18.87 -10.16 0.05
N LEU A 515 19.72 -11.11 -0.32
CA LEU A 515 20.22 -12.15 0.60
C LEU A 515 21.55 -12.72 0.14
N VAL A 516 22.12 -13.58 0.97
CA VAL A 516 23.33 -14.35 0.67
C VAL A 516 22.97 -15.84 0.63
N ASP A 517 23.31 -16.56 -0.44
CA ASP A 517 23.07 -18.01 -0.56
C ASP A 517 24.05 -18.83 0.32
N SER A 518 23.87 -20.16 0.41
CA SER A 518 24.73 -20.99 1.27
C SER A 518 26.19 -21.06 0.80
N ALA A 519 26.48 -20.74 -0.47
CA ALA A 519 27.84 -20.63 -0.99
C ALA A 519 28.50 -19.29 -0.57
N GLY A 520 27.73 -18.33 -0.08
CA GLY A 520 28.20 -17.00 0.31
C GLY A 520 28.18 -16.00 -0.82
N ARG A 521 27.36 -16.25 -1.86
CA ARG A 521 27.15 -15.30 -2.96
C ARG A 521 25.92 -14.47 -2.66
N ARG A 522 26.02 -13.18 -2.92
CA ARG A 522 24.93 -12.24 -2.77
C ARG A 522 24.03 -12.24 -3.99
N HIS A 523 22.73 -12.13 -3.72
CA HIS A 523 21.69 -11.98 -4.71
C HIS A 523 20.84 -10.77 -4.36
N VAL A 524 20.45 -10.01 -5.38
CA VAL A 524 19.51 -8.90 -5.28
C VAL A 524 18.49 -9.02 -6.39
N TYR A 525 17.22 -8.80 -6.07
CA TYR A 525 16.13 -8.88 -7.03
C TYR A 525 15.20 -7.68 -6.90
N ALA A 526 14.63 -7.25 -8.03
CA ALA A 526 13.61 -6.22 -8.06
C ALA A 526 12.64 -6.46 -9.22
N THR A 527 11.36 -6.13 -9.02
CA THR A 527 10.32 -6.33 -10.03
C THR A 527 10.24 -5.20 -11.02
N THR A 528 9.88 -5.49 -12.28
CA THR A 528 9.54 -4.52 -13.32
C THR A 528 8.14 -4.78 -13.86
N THR A 529 7.62 -3.90 -14.72
CA THR A 529 6.33 -4.16 -15.40
C THR A 529 6.38 -5.36 -16.35
N LYS A 530 7.58 -5.88 -16.68
CA LYS A 530 7.79 -6.95 -17.65
C LYS A 530 8.32 -8.26 -17.06
N SER A 531 9.12 -8.22 -16.00
CA SER A 531 9.74 -9.40 -15.39
C SER A 531 10.32 -9.08 -14.01
N VAL A 532 11.21 -9.94 -13.50
CA VAL A 532 12.08 -9.67 -12.35
C VAL A 532 13.51 -9.54 -12.85
N LEU A 533 14.23 -8.51 -12.39
CA LEU A 533 15.66 -8.35 -12.64
C LEU A 533 16.47 -8.95 -11.48
N ALA A 534 17.61 -9.54 -11.80
CA ALA A 534 18.55 -10.11 -10.85
C ALA A 534 19.92 -9.45 -10.95
N TRP A 535 20.55 -9.24 -9.80
CA TRP A 535 21.97 -8.96 -9.70
C TRP A 535 22.59 -9.99 -8.77
N THR A 536 23.60 -10.71 -9.23
CA THR A 536 24.16 -11.86 -8.52
C THR A 536 25.68 -11.83 -8.51
N GLN A 537 26.29 -12.23 -7.40
CA GLN A 537 27.72 -12.46 -7.37
C GLN A 537 28.04 -13.80 -8.07
N PRO A 538 28.96 -13.83 -9.04
CA PRO A 538 29.34 -15.07 -9.72
C PRO A 538 30.10 -16.03 -8.80
N ALA A 539 30.86 -15.47 -7.86
CA ALA A 539 31.60 -16.17 -6.81
C ALA A 539 31.50 -15.36 -5.49
N PRO A 540 31.73 -15.98 -4.32
CA PRO A 540 31.75 -15.24 -3.06
C PRO A 540 32.70 -14.05 -3.13
N ASP A 541 32.28 -12.92 -2.54
CA ASP A 541 33.05 -11.66 -2.48
C ASP A 541 33.37 -10.98 -3.82
N ALA A 542 33.01 -11.59 -4.96
CA ALA A 542 33.12 -10.95 -6.28
C ALA A 542 32.16 -9.74 -6.40
N PRO A 543 32.43 -8.77 -7.30
CA PRO A 543 31.46 -7.72 -7.59
C PRO A 543 30.10 -8.29 -8.03
N LEU A 544 29.03 -7.58 -7.69
CA LEU A 544 27.69 -7.95 -8.12
C LEU A 544 27.58 -7.75 -9.64
N ALA A 545 27.18 -8.79 -10.38
CA ALA A 545 26.98 -8.72 -11.82
C ALA A 545 25.48 -8.62 -12.16
N GLY A 546 25.14 -7.93 -13.24
CA GLY A 546 23.75 -7.67 -13.67
C GLY A 546 23.58 -6.22 -14.15
N PRO A 547 22.34 -5.80 -14.44
CA PRO A 547 21.09 -6.53 -14.30
C PRO A 547 20.94 -7.68 -15.30
N TYR A 548 20.42 -8.83 -14.85
CA TYR A 548 20.01 -9.94 -15.71
C TYR A 548 18.48 -10.08 -15.68
N PRO A 549 17.80 -10.20 -16.84
CA PRO A 549 16.41 -10.59 -16.87
C PRO A 549 16.28 -12.06 -16.45
N THR A 550 15.43 -12.34 -15.47
CA THR A 550 15.21 -13.71 -14.98
C THR A 550 14.29 -14.54 -15.88
N GLY A 551 13.52 -13.88 -16.75
CA GLY A 551 12.46 -14.54 -17.53
C GLY A 551 11.24 -14.94 -16.70
N LEU A 552 11.20 -14.56 -15.41
CA LEU A 552 10.00 -14.75 -14.59
C LEU A 552 8.83 -13.92 -15.15
N PRO A 553 7.58 -14.38 -14.98
CA PRO A 553 6.40 -13.63 -15.39
C PRO A 553 6.40 -12.21 -14.85
N ALA A 554 5.84 -11.28 -15.62
CA ALA A 554 5.62 -9.91 -15.19
C ALA A 554 4.87 -9.88 -13.86
N THR A 555 5.46 -9.20 -12.89
CA THR A 555 4.89 -9.02 -11.56
C THR A 555 5.34 -7.66 -11.05
N THR A 556 4.47 -6.96 -10.35
CA THR A 556 4.78 -5.70 -9.67
C THR A 556 4.24 -5.71 -8.24
N VAL A 557 3.98 -6.92 -7.74
CA VAL A 557 3.70 -7.20 -6.33
C VAL A 557 5.01 -7.60 -5.63
N PRO A 558 5.09 -7.52 -4.29
CA PRO A 558 6.32 -7.78 -3.56
C PRO A 558 6.91 -9.17 -3.81
N LEU A 559 8.23 -9.21 -3.77
CA LEU A 559 8.99 -10.45 -3.71
C LEU A 559 9.29 -10.80 -2.26
N THR A 560 9.33 -12.09 -1.96
CA THR A 560 9.99 -12.63 -0.76
C THR A 560 11.06 -13.59 -1.20
N ALA A 561 12.23 -13.51 -0.57
CA ALA A 561 13.39 -14.29 -0.97
C ALA A 561 13.86 -15.15 0.20
N ALA A 562 13.98 -16.46 -0.03
CA ALA A 562 14.43 -17.43 0.95
C ALA A 562 15.65 -18.19 0.43
N ARG A 563 16.62 -18.47 1.30
CA ARG A 563 17.80 -19.27 0.94
C ARG A 563 17.38 -20.72 0.71
N GLU A 564 17.87 -21.32 -0.38
CA GLU A 564 17.71 -22.75 -0.67
C GLU A 564 19.01 -23.31 -1.26
N GLY A 565 19.83 -23.93 -0.39
CA GLY A 565 21.17 -24.37 -0.76
C GLY A 565 22.00 -23.22 -1.38
N ALA A 566 22.68 -23.51 -2.49
CA ALA A 566 23.45 -22.53 -3.24
C ALA A 566 22.59 -21.61 -4.13
N GLY A 567 21.28 -21.55 -3.91
CA GLY A 567 20.36 -20.66 -4.62
C GLY A 567 19.43 -19.88 -3.70
N VAL A 568 18.54 -19.13 -4.33
CA VAL A 568 17.51 -18.32 -3.69
C VAL A 568 16.16 -18.67 -4.29
N ARG A 569 15.22 -19.08 -3.45
CA ARG A 569 13.83 -19.22 -3.87
C ARG A 569 13.12 -17.88 -3.72
N LEU A 570 12.52 -17.42 -4.81
CA LEU A 570 11.64 -16.26 -4.83
C LEU A 570 10.18 -16.71 -4.70
N TYR A 571 9.42 -16.02 -3.86
CA TYR A 571 7.99 -16.15 -3.70
C TYR A 571 7.30 -14.85 -4.10
N PHE A 572 6.22 -14.95 -4.86
CA PHE A 572 5.44 -13.80 -5.32
C PHE A 572 4.02 -14.26 -5.69
N ARG A 573 3.06 -13.35 -5.67
CA ARG A 573 1.69 -13.68 -6.10
C ARG A 573 1.55 -13.58 -7.61
N ARG A 574 0.66 -14.40 -8.15
CA ARG A 574 0.13 -14.22 -9.50
C ARG A 574 -0.94 -13.12 -9.47
N PRO A 575 -0.76 -12.02 -10.22
CA PRO A 575 -1.72 -10.93 -10.39
C PRO A 575 -3.21 -11.28 -10.51
N ASP A 576 -3.54 -12.32 -11.28
CA ASP A 576 -4.91 -12.62 -11.75
C ASP A 576 -5.69 -13.60 -10.87
N SER A 577 -5.08 -14.12 -9.80
CA SER A 577 -5.69 -15.17 -8.98
C SER A 577 -5.20 -15.16 -7.54
N GLY A 578 -4.21 -14.32 -7.23
CA GLY A 578 -3.59 -14.24 -5.91
C GLY A 578 -2.74 -15.45 -5.53
N VAL A 579 -2.67 -16.52 -6.35
CA VAL A 579 -1.94 -17.74 -6.02
C VAL A 579 -0.45 -17.45 -5.79
N VAL A 580 0.13 -18.05 -4.77
CA VAL A 580 1.57 -17.93 -4.52
C VAL A 580 2.33 -18.77 -5.55
N ARG A 581 3.29 -18.14 -6.21
CA ARG A 581 4.23 -18.77 -7.13
C ARG A 581 5.63 -18.75 -6.54
N SER A 582 6.44 -19.73 -6.94
CA SER A 582 7.86 -19.71 -6.62
C SER A 582 8.76 -20.21 -7.74
N ALA A 583 9.99 -19.72 -7.74
CA ALA A 583 11.07 -20.18 -8.62
C ALA A 583 12.41 -20.10 -7.88
N LEU A 584 13.29 -21.06 -8.15
CA LEU A 584 14.65 -21.10 -7.62
C LEU A 584 15.59 -20.39 -8.61
N VAL A 585 16.39 -19.47 -8.09
CA VAL A 585 17.42 -18.76 -8.84
C VAL A 585 18.80 -19.15 -8.31
N THR A 586 19.67 -19.62 -9.18
CA THR A 586 21.04 -20.05 -8.83
C THR A 586 22.06 -19.18 -9.56
N ALA A 587 22.99 -18.58 -8.80
CA ALA A 587 24.06 -17.77 -9.36
C ALA A 587 25.14 -18.63 -10.02
N GLY A 588 25.90 -18.03 -10.94
CA GLY A 588 27.04 -18.65 -11.61
C GLY A 588 27.90 -17.60 -12.31
N PRO A 589 28.93 -18.00 -13.09
CA PRO A 589 29.86 -17.09 -13.75
C PRO A 589 29.24 -16.18 -14.84
N GLY A 590 27.93 -16.31 -15.11
CA GLY A 590 27.19 -15.48 -16.05
C GLY A 590 25.77 -15.19 -15.56
N ALA A 591 24.79 -15.13 -16.47
CA ALA A 591 23.40 -14.97 -16.10
C ALA A 591 22.93 -16.09 -15.15
N PRO A 592 22.12 -15.78 -14.13
CA PRO A 592 21.64 -16.77 -13.18
C PRO A 592 20.72 -17.78 -13.87
N GLN A 593 20.74 -19.01 -13.40
CA GLN A 593 19.80 -20.05 -13.83
C GLN A 593 18.51 -19.94 -13.03
N VAL A 594 17.37 -20.01 -13.72
CA VAL A 594 16.04 -19.86 -13.12
C VAL A 594 15.23 -21.12 -13.39
N SER A 595 14.71 -21.74 -12.33
CA SER A 595 13.83 -22.92 -12.47
C SER A 595 12.50 -22.56 -13.13
N SER A 596 11.74 -23.59 -13.54
CA SER A 596 10.34 -23.40 -13.87
C SER A 596 9.58 -22.79 -12.68
N VAL A 597 8.56 -21.98 -13.01
CA VAL A 597 7.65 -21.40 -12.02
C VAL A 597 6.68 -22.47 -11.55
N SER A 598 6.54 -22.61 -10.25
CA SER A 598 5.60 -23.54 -9.61
C SER A 598 4.52 -22.78 -8.82
N GLU A 599 3.28 -23.30 -8.80
CA GLU A 599 2.25 -22.80 -7.89
C GLU A 599 2.43 -23.47 -6.52
N SER A 600 2.50 -22.66 -5.47
CA SER A 600 2.87 -23.06 -4.11
C SER A 600 1.68 -23.04 -3.13
N GLY A 601 0.46 -22.77 -3.61
CA GLY A 601 -0.78 -22.69 -2.83
C GLY A 601 -1.28 -21.26 -2.61
N GLY A 602 -2.28 -21.09 -1.75
CA GLY A 602 -2.74 -19.76 -1.30
C GLY A 602 -3.38 -18.89 -2.39
N ARG A 603 -4.33 -19.46 -3.16
CA ARG A 603 -5.20 -18.73 -4.09
C ARG A 603 -6.04 -17.67 -3.35
N ALA A 604 -6.52 -16.67 -4.09
CA ALA A 604 -7.42 -15.62 -3.59
C ALA A 604 -6.82 -14.85 -2.40
N GLY A 605 -5.82 -14.02 -2.66
CA GLY A 605 -5.16 -13.18 -1.67
C GLY A 605 -4.27 -12.14 -2.34
N TYR A 606 -3.83 -11.14 -1.57
CA TYR A 606 -3.11 -9.98 -2.09
C TYR A 606 -1.94 -9.57 -1.19
N GLY A 607 -1.11 -8.62 -1.66
CA GLY A 607 0.09 -8.15 -0.94
C GLY A 607 1.21 -9.20 -0.82
N ALA A 608 2.24 -8.88 -0.02
CA ALA A 608 3.38 -9.77 0.22
C ALA A 608 2.99 -11.11 0.89
N VAL A 609 3.87 -12.10 0.72
CA VAL A 609 3.79 -13.43 1.34
C VAL A 609 5.12 -13.73 2.00
N ALA A 610 5.13 -14.05 3.29
CA ALA A 610 6.35 -14.50 3.96
C ALA A 610 6.48 -16.02 3.91
N ALA A 611 7.73 -16.51 3.94
CA ALA A 611 8.05 -17.92 3.88
C ALA A 611 9.07 -18.30 4.95
N ALA A 612 8.81 -19.40 5.66
CA ALA A 612 9.74 -20.00 6.62
C ALA A 612 9.69 -21.53 6.47
N GLY A 613 10.72 -22.11 5.87
CA GLY A 613 10.76 -23.53 5.55
C GLY A 613 9.63 -23.89 4.60
N ARG A 614 8.72 -24.77 5.04
CA ARG A 614 7.54 -25.19 4.25
C ARG A 614 6.30 -24.34 4.52
N LEU A 615 6.34 -23.42 5.47
CA LEU A 615 5.22 -22.57 5.83
C LEU A 615 5.20 -21.31 4.96
N LEU A 616 4.03 -20.98 4.43
CA LEU A 616 3.72 -19.70 3.82
C LEU A 616 2.70 -18.97 4.69
N THR A 617 2.91 -17.66 4.88
CA THR A 617 1.93 -16.77 5.51
C THR A 617 1.69 -15.55 4.63
N GLY A 618 0.44 -15.14 4.50
CA GLY A 618 0.03 -14.07 3.60
C GLY A 618 -1.33 -13.52 3.97
N ARG A 619 -1.75 -12.48 3.27
CA ARG A 619 -3.11 -11.96 3.34
C ARG A 619 -4.06 -12.77 2.46
N ALA A 620 -5.15 -13.29 3.01
CA ALA A 620 -6.22 -13.90 2.23
C ALA A 620 -7.12 -12.82 1.58
N GLU A 621 -8.06 -13.22 0.73
CA GLU A 621 -9.02 -12.34 0.08
C GLU A 621 -9.86 -11.53 1.08
N THR A 622 -10.13 -12.11 2.25
CA THR A 622 -10.85 -11.50 3.37
C THR A 622 -10.04 -10.41 4.08
N GLY A 623 -8.77 -10.22 3.71
CA GLY A 623 -7.85 -9.28 4.33
C GLY A 623 -7.15 -9.82 5.58
N THR A 624 -7.45 -11.06 5.98
CA THR A 624 -6.95 -11.66 7.23
C THR A 624 -5.57 -12.30 7.02
N VAL A 625 -4.74 -12.32 8.07
CA VAL A 625 -3.50 -13.09 8.01
C VAL A 625 -3.83 -14.57 7.99
N SER A 626 -3.18 -15.31 7.11
CA SER A 626 -3.51 -16.68 6.82
C SER A 626 -2.27 -17.49 6.47
N THR A 627 -2.32 -18.79 6.74
CA THR A 627 -1.20 -19.69 6.47
C THR A 627 -1.57 -20.82 5.51
N THR A 628 -0.59 -21.31 4.77
CA THR A 628 -0.66 -22.56 4.01
C THR A 628 0.72 -23.22 3.99
N THR A 629 0.82 -24.44 3.47
CA THR A 629 2.09 -25.16 3.32
C THR A 629 2.48 -25.27 1.85
N LEU A 630 3.78 -25.28 1.55
CA LEU A 630 4.27 -25.49 0.18
C LEU A 630 3.78 -26.82 -0.39
N GLY A 631 3.08 -26.78 -1.53
CA GLY A 631 2.46 -27.95 -2.14
C GLY A 631 1.24 -28.47 -1.37
N GLY A 632 0.72 -27.69 -0.42
CA GLY A 632 -0.51 -27.95 0.31
C GLY A 632 -1.77 -27.60 -0.50
N PRO A 633 -2.94 -27.54 0.15
CA PRO A 633 -4.18 -27.20 -0.52
C PRO A 633 -4.10 -25.80 -1.13
N PRO A 634 -4.87 -25.54 -2.21
CA PRO A 634 -4.88 -24.23 -2.86
C PRO A 634 -5.43 -23.13 -1.95
N ALA A 635 -6.23 -23.45 -0.93
CA ALA A 635 -6.87 -22.48 -0.05
C ALA A 635 -5.98 -22.06 1.15
N TRP A 636 -6.23 -20.84 1.64
CA TRP A 636 -5.66 -20.30 2.87
C TRP A 636 -6.35 -20.89 4.11
N THR A 637 -5.60 -21.09 5.20
CA THR A 637 -6.19 -21.27 6.53
C THR A 637 -6.19 -19.93 7.26
N GLU A 638 -7.37 -19.36 7.46
CA GLU A 638 -7.53 -17.98 7.93
C GLU A 638 -7.59 -17.83 9.45
N SER A 639 -6.98 -16.76 9.96
CA SER A 639 -6.98 -16.41 11.39
C SER A 639 -8.15 -15.55 11.84
N ARG A 640 -8.88 -14.93 10.90
CA ARG A 640 -9.83 -13.82 11.14
C ARG A 640 -9.21 -12.54 11.68
N MET A 641 -7.88 -12.45 11.80
CA MET A 641 -7.19 -11.23 12.24
C MET A 641 -6.82 -10.37 11.03
N LEU A 642 -7.30 -9.12 11.01
CA LEU A 642 -6.82 -8.10 10.06
C LEU A 642 -5.50 -7.48 10.55
N PHE A 643 -4.62 -7.15 9.61
CA PHE A 643 -3.28 -6.64 9.90
C PHE A 643 -2.86 -5.55 8.90
N THR A 644 -1.81 -4.79 9.23
CA THR A 644 -1.23 -3.76 8.34
C THR A 644 0.08 -4.24 7.72
N GLY A 645 0.45 -3.69 6.56
CA GLY A 645 1.66 -4.05 5.82
C GLY A 645 1.68 -5.52 5.40
N ALA A 646 2.85 -6.13 5.56
CA ALA A 646 3.15 -7.52 5.21
C ALA A 646 3.40 -8.39 6.45
N PRO A 647 3.04 -9.69 6.43
CA PRO A 647 3.47 -10.60 7.48
C PRO A 647 4.97 -10.89 7.34
N SER A 648 5.58 -11.44 8.38
CA SER A 648 6.94 -11.96 8.34
C SER A 648 7.02 -13.35 8.95
N ALA A 649 8.05 -14.10 8.58
CA ALA A 649 8.27 -15.46 9.06
C ALA A 649 9.77 -15.72 9.19
N ALA A 650 10.15 -16.42 10.25
CA ALA A 650 11.52 -16.84 10.50
C ALA A 650 11.54 -18.32 10.91
N LEU A 651 12.60 -19.03 10.53
CA LEU A 651 12.95 -20.32 11.11
C LEU A 651 13.93 -20.08 12.26
N ASP A 652 13.66 -20.68 13.41
CA ASP A 652 14.69 -20.76 14.44
C ASP A 652 15.71 -21.87 14.14
N ALA A 653 16.78 -21.93 14.94
CA ALA A 653 17.83 -22.93 14.82
C ALA A 653 17.35 -24.39 14.91
N THR A 654 16.15 -24.66 15.45
CA THR A 654 15.56 -26.02 15.51
C THR A 654 14.78 -26.38 14.24
N GLY A 655 14.62 -25.41 13.32
CA GLY A 655 13.78 -25.56 12.13
C GLY A 655 12.30 -25.28 12.41
N THR A 656 11.95 -24.77 13.59
CA THR A 656 10.56 -24.43 13.91
C THR A 656 10.24 -23.04 13.35
N PRO A 657 9.23 -22.92 12.48
CA PRO A 657 8.82 -21.63 11.94
C PRO A 657 8.04 -20.81 12.97
N THR A 658 8.29 -19.51 12.98
CA THR A 658 7.49 -18.51 13.70
C THR A 658 7.00 -17.49 12.69
N THR A 659 5.70 -17.24 12.67
CA THR A 659 5.10 -16.19 11.85
C THR A 659 4.66 -15.03 12.73
N ALA A 660 4.76 -13.83 12.17
CA ALA A 660 4.40 -12.59 12.83
C ALA A 660 3.62 -11.66 11.89
N ALA A 661 2.72 -10.87 12.46
CA ALA A 661 2.01 -9.79 11.77
C ALA A 661 1.75 -8.64 12.76
N LEU A 662 1.72 -7.40 12.27
CA LEU A 662 1.27 -6.25 13.05
C LEU A 662 -0.24 -6.06 12.86
N GLY A 663 -1.02 -6.35 13.90
CA GLY A 663 -2.47 -6.24 13.86
C GLY A 663 -2.93 -4.80 13.63
N LEU A 664 -4.18 -4.61 13.17
CA LEU A 664 -4.77 -3.27 13.08
C LEU A 664 -4.98 -2.60 14.44
N ASP A 665 -4.77 -3.33 15.53
CA ASP A 665 -4.71 -2.88 16.92
C ASP A 665 -3.34 -2.30 17.32
N ALA A 666 -2.36 -2.27 16.40
CA ALA A 666 -0.96 -1.86 16.64
C ALA A 666 -0.17 -2.79 17.57
N HIS A 667 -0.62 -4.03 17.78
CA HIS A 667 0.12 -5.06 18.52
C HIS A 667 0.83 -6.02 17.57
N LEU A 668 1.98 -6.53 18.02
CA LEU A 668 2.63 -7.68 17.38
C LEU A 668 1.84 -8.93 17.73
N HIS A 669 1.43 -9.68 16.72
CA HIS A 669 0.79 -10.98 16.87
C HIS A 669 1.65 -12.05 16.24
N THR A 670 1.72 -13.21 16.90
CA THR A 670 2.51 -14.35 16.44
C THR A 670 1.69 -15.61 16.37
N ALA A 671 2.13 -16.53 15.52
CA ALA A 671 1.67 -17.90 15.51
C ALA A 671 2.87 -18.83 15.30
N THR A 672 2.87 -19.93 16.04
CA THR A 672 3.63 -21.14 15.71
C THR A 672 2.66 -22.11 15.04
N PRO A 673 2.96 -22.65 13.85
CA PRO A 673 1.98 -23.44 13.11
C PRO A 673 1.55 -24.68 13.90
N HIS A 674 0.23 -24.82 14.05
CA HIS A 674 -0.43 -26.02 14.53
C HIS A 674 -1.15 -26.70 13.35
N PRO A 675 -1.23 -28.03 13.27
CA PRO A 675 -1.71 -28.78 12.09
C PRO A 675 -3.14 -28.50 11.57
N THR A 676 -3.98 -27.72 12.24
CA THR A 676 -5.41 -27.58 11.86
C THR A 676 -5.88 -26.14 11.70
N THR A 677 -5.41 -25.19 12.51
CA THR A 677 -5.68 -23.75 12.36
C THR A 677 -4.58 -22.96 13.08
N PRO A 678 -3.94 -21.96 12.44
CA PRO A 678 -2.97 -21.12 13.13
C PRO A 678 -3.69 -20.28 14.18
N THR A 679 -3.39 -20.50 15.46
CA THR A 679 -3.89 -19.67 16.55
C THR A 679 -2.98 -18.46 16.70
N TRP A 680 -3.42 -17.33 16.15
CA TRP A 680 -2.74 -16.05 16.30
C TRP A 680 -3.07 -15.45 17.66
N HIS A 681 -2.05 -14.98 18.36
CA HIS A 681 -2.17 -14.35 19.67
C HIS A 681 -1.21 -13.15 19.76
N PRO A 682 -1.53 -12.15 20.60
CA PRO A 682 -0.60 -11.09 20.93
C PRO A 682 0.71 -11.70 21.42
N ALA A 683 1.83 -11.28 20.83
CA ALA A 683 3.16 -11.75 21.24
C ALA A 683 3.41 -11.42 22.72
N VAL A 684 3.05 -10.20 23.12
CA VAL A 684 3.10 -9.73 24.50
C VAL A 684 1.67 -9.56 24.98
N ALA A 685 1.34 -10.15 26.13
CA ALA A 685 0.03 -10.00 26.74
C ALA A 685 -0.29 -8.51 26.93
N PRO A 686 -1.49 -8.03 26.52
CA PRO A 686 -1.91 -6.68 26.82
C PRO A 686 -1.88 -6.46 28.33
N ALA A 687 -1.47 -5.28 28.78
CA ALA A 687 -1.68 -4.92 30.18
C ALA A 687 -3.18 -5.03 30.50
N PRO A 688 -3.57 -5.56 31.67
CA PRO A 688 -4.98 -5.60 32.05
C PRO A 688 -5.54 -4.18 31.99
N ALA A 689 -6.72 -4.03 31.36
CA ALA A 689 -7.40 -2.74 31.32
C ALA A 689 -7.69 -2.29 32.77
N THR A 690 -7.07 -1.19 33.19
CA THR A 690 -7.29 -0.55 34.50
C THR A 690 -8.54 0.29 34.51
#